data_AF-A0A9D7YXA6-F1
#
_entry.id   AF-A0A9D7YXA6-F1
#
_cell.length_a   1.000
_cell.length_b   1.000
_cell.length_c   1.000
_cell.angle_alpha   90.00
_cell.angle_beta   90.00
_cell.angle_gamma   90.00
#
_symmetry.space_group_name_H-M   'P 1'
#
loop_
_entity.id
_entity.type
_entity.pdbx_description
1 polymer ?
#
loop_
_entity_poly.entity_id
_entity_poly.type
_entity_poly.pdbx_seq_one_letter_code
_entity_poly.pdbx_strand_id
1 'polypeptide(L)'
;MGVVLLSDAVGANVSGLQNYSPEISPEILLDKYRDKFTSLEAGDKQVLLRSYHNQQKVDLAQQPASTPSIPLNTEQRKLYEQGVKLVKEGQDLEKKGTREFYKQAINKYQQGLKIAQELKLRQEEVEILFLTGSVYYSISDKKNALDYLNKALEISRELNKPVFEATILGGIGAIYTNTDEPREALSYLQQAQSIFIAHQKFHELAITYKAIATVHNKLGNTKEALDSLNKALKIYREMLKDSSGQADTLYDIGFVYSIAGETQTAINYYKQALEIQRQRRDLPAQARLLSAIGALKSQLGNLEDALKSLKEALELHQQVGSNLSDKAGTLMDIGFIYASQGNYQTAINYYNQAGKLYHQVGNTYLQSFIPLAIANVHINFSGDYQKALESLDEALKLQENDLDGQVTTINAKADIYVSQGNYQQGLDEYQKSLTIARSIPNPRSEANTLKKIALIYKSLGDYNSSIDTYNQVLDIYNQFPNKSEKIRTLLFISMVYQTQEKYYEALPFYDRALSLLSKDDYQSEIMIRHEMAKTHNFLKNYTKALEFANRALELSQQNSFREEVSLNILASVYSAKGEYQKSLDIYKKVLAYSRKVGLRIREALILGDMSITYQWQKNYNQAINTLNEELELRRELKDSTGEAEALYLIAINQRHLGNLEAALSNIQTTIKIVENIRGNVQSDELRTSYFATVQNYYKFYIDLLMQLHEKDPTKVCEFNIQDLKIKDRCDAVALHISERARARSLVELLKAGNVNLRKNVDPQLLAEERRLQNKLKLQETRLSEFLSREKLPPTELINKTNQEITNLLQESQQITAKIRAANPERAELTNPKDILQLPEIQQQLDKDTILLQYSLGKERSYLWVVTPNFLESYELPGEEKIVKAANDLNSLLQPKEKKVLLIQGGTPEDNAQTFAETEKAVNVLSEIILKPLTGKLGNKRLVIVADGILHQVSFAALNEPKKSPASTEYQPLVVNHEIVNLPSISSIATHRKKLKTRDVAPKTLAVLANPVFTVDDPRLKNGQLSSVETNLDRSIVQRNTNREKLDPLPGTKEEGEAILELVNSPSEKLSAFDFDANYNFATSKQLRQYRHLLFATHGIFDPVNPASSGIVLSLVDKQGKPQTRSFLRLNDIFNLDLPAELIVLSACESGRGEDVQGEGLVGLTRGFMYAGAARVTVSLWNAKDQSTKELMIAFYKQMLEQKKSPAAALNFAQRQMWLRKDLPDTAWKHPRYWAAFTMQGEWR
;
A
#
# COMPACT_ATOMS: atom_id res chain seq x y z
N MET A 1 -22.46 -22.53 -4.72
CA MET A 1 -21.52 -22.16 -3.65
C MET A 1 -20.25 -21.47 -4.15
N GLY A 2 -19.83 -21.63 -5.42
CA GLY A 2 -18.59 -21.06 -5.97
C GLY A 2 -18.58 -19.57 -6.37
N VAL A 3 -19.72 -18.88 -6.40
CA VAL A 3 -19.76 -17.43 -6.79
C VAL A 3 -19.48 -16.50 -5.60
N VAL A 4 -19.62 -16.99 -4.36
CA VAL A 4 -19.45 -16.22 -3.10
C VAL A 4 -18.01 -15.73 -2.87
N LEU A 5 -17.04 -16.25 -3.62
CA LEU A 5 -15.61 -15.94 -3.44
C LEU A 5 -15.00 -15.13 -4.60
N LEU A 6 -15.71 -14.90 -5.71
CA LEU A 6 -15.11 -14.25 -6.89
C LEU A 6 -15.44 -12.76 -7.02
N SER A 7 -16.62 -12.31 -6.54
CA SER A 7 -17.01 -10.90 -6.69
C SER A 7 -16.14 -9.95 -5.88
N ASP A 8 -15.66 -10.36 -4.71
CA ASP A 8 -14.93 -9.45 -3.83
C ASP A 8 -13.46 -9.85 -3.61
N ALA A 9 -13.04 -11.07 -3.91
CA ALA A 9 -11.61 -11.39 -3.98
C ALA A 9 -10.95 -10.78 -5.24
N VAL A 10 -11.74 -10.65 -6.33
CA VAL A 10 -11.31 -9.99 -7.57
C VAL A 10 -11.81 -8.53 -7.61
N GLY A 11 -12.99 -8.24 -7.05
CA GLY A 11 -13.46 -6.87 -6.76
C GLY A 11 -12.73 -6.16 -5.62
N ALA A 12 -11.84 -6.85 -4.88
CA ALA A 12 -10.92 -6.20 -3.95
C ALA A 12 -9.94 -5.23 -4.66
N ASN A 13 -9.74 -5.40 -5.97
CA ASN A 13 -8.95 -4.48 -6.79
C ASN A 13 -9.73 -3.25 -7.26
N VAL A 14 -11.07 -3.31 -7.33
CA VAL A 14 -11.93 -2.18 -7.76
C VAL A 14 -12.62 -1.48 -6.58
N SER A 15 -12.69 -2.11 -5.41
CA SER A 15 -13.03 -1.43 -4.15
C SER A 15 -11.97 -0.39 -3.72
N GLY A 16 -10.78 -0.42 -4.33
CA GLY A 16 -9.81 0.68 -4.25
C GLY A 16 -10.32 2.00 -4.88
N LEU A 17 -11.25 1.93 -5.83
CA LEU A 17 -11.88 3.09 -6.47
C LEU A 17 -13.13 3.59 -5.72
N GLN A 18 -13.71 2.79 -4.82
CA GLN A 18 -14.85 3.22 -3.98
C GLN A 18 -14.44 4.03 -2.74
N ASN A 19 -13.16 4.06 -2.38
CA ASN A 19 -12.64 4.90 -1.30
C ASN A 19 -12.03 6.22 -1.79
N TYR A 20 -12.27 6.59 -3.06
CA TYR A 20 -12.42 8.01 -3.39
C TYR A 20 -13.72 8.51 -2.76
N SER A 21 -13.66 8.66 -1.45
CA SER A 21 -14.37 9.76 -0.81
C SER A 21 -14.07 11.00 -1.66
N PRO A 22 -15.05 11.73 -2.20
CA PRO A 22 -14.86 13.14 -2.48
C PRO A 22 -14.79 13.84 -1.12
N GLU A 23 -13.81 13.44 -0.32
CA GLU A 23 -13.36 14.18 0.83
C GLU A 23 -12.03 14.80 0.37
N ILE A 24 -12.13 15.91 -0.36
CA ILE A 24 -11.81 17.11 0.39
C ILE A 24 -12.88 17.12 1.47
N SER A 25 -12.58 16.58 2.65
CA SER A 25 -13.53 16.74 3.73
C SER A 25 -13.81 18.24 3.79
N PRO A 26 -14.97 18.66 4.29
CA PRO A 26 -15.04 20.01 4.83
C PRO A 26 -13.80 20.28 5.69
N GLU A 27 -13.14 19.26 6.29
CA GLU A 27 -11.80 19.31 6.90
C GLU A 27 -10.58 19.37 5.97
N ILE A 28 -10.57 19.24 4.64
CA ILE A 28 -9.42 19.64 3.79
C ILE A 28 -9.59 21.11 3.35
N LEU A 29 -10.83 21.60 3.29
CA LEU A 29 -11.11 23.05 3.23
C LEU A 29 -10.90 23.69 4.62
N LEU A 30 -11.39 23.08 5.70
CA LEU A 30 -11.24 23.48 7.12
C LEU A 30 -9.86 23.14 7.70
N ASP A 31 -9.14 22.12 7.23
CA ASP A 31 -7.71 21.91 7.57
C ASP A 31 -6.82 22.84 6.76
N LYS A 32 -7.24 23.29 5.56
CA LYS A 32 -6.61 24.48 4.95
C LYS A 32 -6.86 25.74 5.76
N TYR A 33 -8.00 25.84 6.46
CA TYR A 33 -8.22 26.89 7.46
C TYR A 33 -7.47 26.63 8.79
N ARG A 34 -7.04 25.39 9.07
CA ARG A 34 -6.28 24.99 10.28
C ARG A 34 -4.77 25.17 10.14
N ASP A 35 -4.19 24.86 8.98
CA ASP A 35 -2.74 24.86 8.74
C ASP A 35 -2.23 26.02 7.85
N LYS A 36 -3.11 26.85 7.27
CA LYS A 36 -2.69 28.10 6.60
C LYS A 36 -3.20 29.35 7.33
N PHE A 37 -2.81 29.45 8.59
CA PHE A 37 -2.89 30.72 9.30
C PHE A 37 -1.97 31.82 8.73
N THR A 38 -1.15 31.55 7.71
CA THR A 38 -0.30 32.56 7.08
C THR A 38 -0.91 33.21 5.83
N SER A 39 -1.97 32.68 5.19
CA SER A 39 -2.52 33.27 3.94
C SER A 39 -4.02 33.57 3.88
N LEU A 40 -4.75 33.53 5.00
CA LEU A 40 -6.04 34.22 5.13
C LEU A 40 -5.83 35.76 5.14
N GLU A 41 -5.62 36.41 4.00
CA GLU A 41 -5.85 37.86 3.84
C GLU A 41 -6.81 38.04 2.67
N ALA A 42 -8.03 38.56 2.86
CA ALA A 42 -8.21 39.99 3.10
C ALA A 42 -9.42 40.37 4.01
N GLY A 43 -10.24 39.43 4.46
CA GLY A 43 -11.49 39.72 5.20
C GLY A 43 -11.34 39.71 6.73
N ASP A 44 -10.87 38.58 7.27
CA ASP A 44 -10.81 38.34 8.73
C ASP A 44 -9.52 38.82 9.38
N LYS A 45 -8.38 38.58 8.74
CA LYS A 45 -7.13 39.19 9.17
C LYS A 45 -7.23 40.71 9.18
N GLN A 46 -7.87 41.33 8.18
CA GLN A 46 -8.04 42.78 8.18
C GLN A 46 -9.00 43.28 9.27
N VAL A 47 -9.95 42.51 9.79
CA VAL A 47 -10.85 43.01 10.85
C VAL A 47 -10.18 42.94 12.22
N LEU A 48 -9.50 41.84 12.54
CA LEU A 48 -8.70 41.74 13.77
C LEU A 48 -7.45 42.63 13.73
N LEU A 49 -6.82 42.80 12.57
CA LEU A 49 -5.67 43.71 12.38
C LEU A 49 -6.10 45.16 12.24
N ARG A 50 -7.25 45.48 11.64
CA ARG A 50 -7.80 46.85 11.71
C ARG A 50 -8.22 47.18 13.14
N SER A 51 -8.71 46.25 13.95
CA SER A 51 -8.96 46.57 15.37
C SER A 51 -7.65 46.67 16.16
N TYR A 52 -6.71 45.72 16.02
CA TYR A 52 -5.38 45.79 16.66
C TYR A 52 -4.64 47.07 16.28
N HIS A 53 -4.54 47.40 14.98
CA HIS A 53 -3.79 48.55 14.49
C HIS A 53 -4.58 49.86 14.43
N ASN A 54 -5.82 49.92 13.95
CA ASN A 54 -6.51 51.22 13.88
C ASN A 54 -6.92 51.73 15.27
N GLN A 55 -7.14 50.88 16.28
CA GLN A 55 -7.47 51.37 17.63
C GLN A 55 -6.22 51.67 18.48
N GLN A 56 -5.17 50.83 18.45
CA GLN A 56 -3.90 51.20 19.11
C GLN A 56 -3.23 52.42 18.46
N LYS A 57 -3.34 52.61 17.13
CA LYS A 57 -2.81 53.81 16.46
C LYS A 57 -3.57 55.08 16.85
N VAL A 58 -4.87 54.99 17.11
CA VAL A 58 -5.70 56.17 17.46
C VAL A 58 -5.49 56.61 18.90
N ASP A 59 -5.16 55.69 19.81
CA ASP A 59 -4.95 56.02 21.24
C ASP A 59 -3.48 56.35 21.61
N LEU A 60 -2.49 55.79 20.89
CA LEU A 60 -1.05 56.02 21.19
C LEU A 60 -0.38 57.03 20.27
N ALA A 61 -0.72 57.07 18.97
CA ALA A 61 -0.34 58.20 18.13
C ALA A 61 -1.39 59.30 18.36
N GLN A 62 -1.25 60.02 19.48
CA GLN A 62 -1.86 61.33 19.60
C GLN A 62 -1.57 62.10 18.31
N GLN A 63 -2.50 62.97 17.87
CA GLN A 63 -2.23 63.87 16.73
C GLN A 63 -0.78 64.36 16.85
N PRO A 64 0.05 64.25 15.78
CA PRO A 64 1.47 64.56 15.85
C PRO A 64 1.64 65.85 16.65
N ALA A 65 2.34 65.74 17.78
CA ALA A 65 2.21 66.71 18.86
C ALA A 65 2.36 68.13 18.30
N SER A 66 1.43 69.02 18.60
CA SER A 66 1.55 70.42 18.17
C SER A 66 2.74 71.13 18.84
N THR A 67 3.35 70.48 19.82
CA THR A 67 4.53 70.90 20.57
C THR A 67 5.64 69.84 20.50
N PRO A 68 6.86 70.21 20.08
CA PRO A 68 8.00 69.29 19.98
C PRO A 68 8.43 68.74 21.34
N SER A 69 8.94 67.50 21.35
CA SER A 69 9.44 66.83 22.56
C SER A 69 10.62 67.51 23.26
N ILE A 70 11.33 68.40 22.55
CA ILE A 70 12.37 69.29 23.09
C ILE A 70 12.12 70.73 22.62
N PRO A 71 12.62 71.76 23.34
CA PRO A 71 12.55 73.13 22.87
C PRO A 71 13.29 73.32 21.54
N LEU A 72 12.62 73.92 20.55
CA LEU A 72 13.17 74.17 19.22
C LEU A 72 13.26 75.68 18.93
N ASN A 73 14.29 76.10 18.19
CA ASN A 73 14.37 77.47 17.69
C ASN A 73 13.37 77.70 16.53
N THR A 74 13.21 78.95 16.09
CA THR A 74 12.20 79.32 15.08
C THR A 74 12.36 78.59 13.74
N GLU A 75 13.59 78.31 13.29
CA GLU A 75 13.85 77.57 12.05
C GLU A 75 13.56 76.07 12.22
N GLN A 76 14.02 75.48 13.32
CA GLN A 76 13.73 74.10 13.69
C GLN A 76 12.23 73.85 13.88
N ARG A 77 11.48 74.86 14.38
CA ARG A 77 10.02 74.77 14.55
C ARG A 77 9.28 74.71 13.22
N LYS A 78 9.72 75.47 12.20
CA LYS A 78 9.17 75.36 10.83
C LYS A 78 9.43 73.98 10.23
N LEU A 79 10.64 73.44 10.43
CA LEU A 79 11.00 72.10 9.98
C LEU A 79 10.19 71.02 10.71
N TYR A 80 9.97 71.19 12.02
CA TYR A 80 9.10 70.33 12.82
C TYR A 80 7.65 70.31 12.31
N GLU A 81 7.05 71.48 12.06
CA GLU A 81 5.70 71.58 11.48
C GLU A 81 5.60 70.89 10.11
N GLN A 82 6.66 70.94 9.30
CA GLN A 82 6.74 70.19 8.05
C GLN A 82 6.79 68.67 8.29
N GLY A 83 7.57 68.20 9.27
CA GLY A 83 7.60 66.79 9.69
C GLY A 83 6.23 66.29 10.17
N VAL A 84 5.57 67.06 11.03
CA VAL A 84 4.21 66.80 11.53
C VAL A 84 3.20 66.69 10.37
N LYS A 85 3.28 67.60 9.40
CA LYS A 85 2.43 67.54 8.19
C LYS A 85 2.67 66.27 7.38
N LEU A 86 3.93 65.87 7.18
CA LEU A 86 4.29 64.65 6.44
C LEU A 86 3.75 63.39 7.14
N VAL A 87 3.88 63.30 8.46
CA VAL A 87 3.33 62.18 9.23
C VAL A 87 1.80 62.13 9.10
N LYS A 88 1.13 63.28 9.18
CA LYS A 88 -0.33 63.36 9.01
C LYS A 88 -0.78 62.96 7.60
N GLU A 89 -0.06 63.41 6.56
CA GLU A 89 -0.29 62.98 5.18
C GLU A 89 -0.09 61.47 5.02
N GLY A 90 0.92 60.91 5.67
CA GLY A 90 1.15 59.46 5.72
C GLY A 90 -0.02 58.70 6.35
N GLN A 91 -0.52 59.17 7.49
CA GLN A 91 -1.70 58.60 8.17
C GLN A 91 -2.97 58.71 7.32
N ASP A 92 -3.18 59.83 6.62
CA ASP A 92 -4.33 60.01 5.74
C ASP A 92 -4.25 59.16 4.47
N LEU A 93 -3.06 58.90 3.95
CA LEU A 93 -2.83 57.94 2.87
C LEU A 93 -3.09 56.51 3.34
N GLU A 94 -2.62 56.16 4.53
CA GLU A 94 -2.83 54.84 5.13
C GLU A 94 -4.32 54.50 5.29
N LYS A 95 -5.15 55.47 5.70
CA LYS A 95 -6.62 55.32 5.81
C LYS A 95 -7.30 54.91 4.50
N LYS A 96 -6.68 55.19 3.35
CA LYS A 96 -7.22 54.80 2.02
C LYS A 96 -7.03 53.31 1.72
N GLY A 97 -6.17 52.60 2.46
CA GLY A 97 -6.20 51.15 2.60
C GLY A 97 -5.77 50.31 1.39
N THR A 98 -5.18 50.91 0.34
CA THR A 98 -4.67 50.16 -0.82
C THR A 98 -3.14 50.04 -0.78
N ARG A 99 -2.60 49.01 -1.45
CA ARG A 99 -1.15 48.79 -1.54
C ARG A 99 -0.38 49.99 -2.10
N GLU A 100 -0.99 50.72 -3.03
CA GLU A 100 -0.42 51.95 -3.59
C GLU A 100 -0.36 53.07 -2.55
N PHE A 101 -1.45 53.31 -1.82
CA PHE A 101 -1.48 54.34 -0.79
C PHE A 101 -0.58 53.99 0.41
N TYR A 102 -0.43 52.70 0.75
CA TYR A 102 0.55 52.28 1.76
C TYR A 102 2.00 52.58 1.34
N LYS A 103 2.36 52.39 0.06
CA LYS A 103 3.69 52.80 -0.43
C LYS A 103 3.89 54.31 -0.37
N GLN A 104 2.87 55.08 -0.70
CA GLN A 104 2.90 56.54 -0.57
C GLN A 104 3.02 56.97 0.91
N ALA A 105 2.30 56.30 1.82
CA ALA A 105 2.39 56.53 3.25
C ALA A 105 3.79 56.24 3.81
N ILE A 106 4.41 55.12 3.42
CA ILE A 106 5.80 54.79 3.79
C ILE A 106 6.76 55.91 3.37
N ASN A 107 6.64 56.43 2.14
CA ASN A 107 7.49 57.52 1.67
C ASN A 107 7.30 58.79 2.53
N LYS A 108 6.06 59.12 2.89
CA LYS A 108 5.76 60.26 3.78
C LYS A 108 6.32 60.06 5.18
N TYR A 109 6.19 58.86 5.75
CA TYR A 109 6.78 58.52 7.05
C TYR A 109 8.31 58.57 7.01
N GLN A 110 8.96 58.10 5.95
CA GLN A 110 10.41 58.19 5.80
C GLN A 110 10.92 59.65 5.72
N GLN A 111 10.19 60.52 5.03
CA GLN A 111 10.51 61.96 5.00
C GLN A 111 10.33 62.60 6.38
N GLY A 112 9.26 62.28 7.10
CA GLY A 112 9.03 62.73 8.47
C GLY A 112 10.07 62.20 9.46
N LEU A 113 10.47 60.94 9.31
CA LEU A 113 11.49 60.29 10.13
C LEU A 113 12.83 61.00 10.01
N LYS A 114 13.23 61.37 8.78
CA LYS A 114 14.47 62.11 8.54
C LYS A 114 14.48 63.45 9.27
N ILE A 115 13.36 64.17 9.24
CA ILE A 115 13.21 65.44 9.96
C ILE A 115 13.30 65.21 11.48
N ALA A 116 12.63 64.18 12.01
CA ALA A 116 12.71 63.85 13.44
C ALA A 116 14.15 63.53 13.87
N GLN A 117 14.90 62.80 13.04
CA GLN A 117 16.31 62.46 13.28
C GLN A 117 17.24 63.69 13.20
N GLU A 118 17.05 64.56 12.19
CA GLU A 118 17.80 65.81 12.04
C GLU A 118 17.60 66.75 13.25
N LEU A 119 16.38 66.79 13.79
CA LEU A 119 16.03 67.58 14.96
C LEU A 119 16.32 66.87 16.29
N LYS A 120 16.83 65.63 16.26
CA LYS A 120 17.11 64.77 17.44
C LYS A 120 15.88 64.55 18.34
N LEU A 121 14.72 64.47 17.72
CA LEU A 121 13.42 64.27 18.36
C LEU A 121 13.16 62.77 18.58
N ARG A 122 13.76 62.21 19.63
CA ARG A 122 13.69 60.76 19.91
C ARG A 122 12.26 60.24 20.12
N GLN A 123 11.38 61.07 20.69
CA GLN A 123 9.98 60.69 20.91
C GLN A 123 9.20 60.54 19.59
N GLU A 124 9.35 61.51 18.69
CA GLU A 124 8.72 61.48 17.38
C GLU A 124 9.38 60.43 16.47
N GLU A 125 10.70 60.21 16.61
CA GLU A 125 11.42 59.16 15.89
C GLU A 125 10.83 57.76 16.17
N VAL A 126 10.62 57.41 17.45
CA VAL A 126 10.09 56.09 17.81
C VAL A 126 8.65 55.88 17.31
N GLU A 127 7.83 56.93 17.33
CA GLU A 127 6.45 56.90 16.82
C GLU A 127 6.42 56.68 15.30
N ILE A 128 7.26 57.39 14.55
CA ILE A 128 7.33 57.27 13.10
C ILE A 128 7.92 55.92 12.68
N LEU A 129 8.91 55.39 13.40
CA LEU A 129 9.46 54.05 13.18
C LEU A 129 8.37 52.97 13.40
N PHE A 130 7.59 53.08 14.47
CA PHE A 130 6.48 52.16 14.74
C PHE A 130 5.40 52.20 13.63
N LEU A 131 4.99 53.41 13.21
CA LEU A 131 4.04 53.59 12.10
C LEU A 131 4.58 53.00 10.79
N THR A 132 5.85 53.24 10.49
CA THR A 132 6.52 52.71 9.29
C THR A 132 6.57 51.18 9.32
N GLY A 133 6.97 50.58 10.45
CA GLY A 133 6.99 49.13 10.63
C GLY A 133 5.60 48.50 10.47
N SER A 134 4.57 49.14 11.01
CA SER A 134 3.18 48.69 10.85
C SER A 134 2.69 48.75 9.40
N VAL A 135 3.09 49.76 8.62
CA VAL A 135 2.70 49.83 7.19
C VAL A 135 3.46 48.83 6.33
N TYR A 136 4.76 48.61 6.60
CA TYR A 136 5.51 47.52 5.95
C TYR A 136 4.86 46.15 6.22
N TYR A 137 4.40 45.95 7.46
CA TYR A 137 3.65 44.74 7.80
C TYR A 137 2.32 44.65 7.04
N SER A 138 1.58 45.77 6.90
CA SER A 138 0.30 45.83 6.17
C SER A 138 0.41 45.55 4.66
N ILE A 139 1.61 45.66 4.08
CA ILE A 139 1.91 45.26 2.68
C ILE A 139 2.64 43.92 2.58
N SER A 140 2.65 43.16 3.68
CA SER A 140 3.28 41.83 3.82
C SER A 140 4.81 41.83 3.66
N ASP A 141 5.48 42.96 3.84
CA ASP A 141 6.95 43.08 3.82
C ASP A 141 7.52 42.89 5.23
N LYS A 142 7.63 41.62 5.61
CA LYS A 142 8.03 41.16 6.95
C LYS A 142 9.41 41.65 7.37
N LYS A 143 10.37 41.62 6.45
CA LYS A 143 11.77 41.95 6.73
C LYS A 143 11.90 43.42 7.16
N ASN A 144 11.30 44.33 6.38
CA ASN A 144 11.32 45.74 6.71
C ASN A 144 10.47 46.02 7.95
N ALA A 145 9.31 45.37 8.11
CA ALA A 145 8.48 45.53 9.30
C ALA A 145 9.26 45.24 10.60
N LEU A 146 9.98 44.11 10.66
CA LEU A 146 10.82 43.74 11.81
C LEU A 146 11.99 44.71 12.01
N ASP A 147 12.64 45.16 10.94
CA ASP A 147 13.75 46.13 11.05
C ASP A 147 13.30 47.45 11.69
N TYR A 148 12.19 48.03 11.21
CA TYR A 148 11.66 49.27 11.75
C TYR A 148 11.10 49.11 13.18
N LEU A 149 10.44 47.99 13.49
CA LEU A 149 9.91 47.73 14.84
C LEU A 149 11.03 47.44 15.86
N ASN A 150 12.12 46.76 15.47
CA ASN A 150 13.26 46.56 16.36
C ASN A 150 13.97 47.87 16.69
N LYS A 151 14.12 48.77 15.70
CA LYS A 151 14.63 50.14 15.93
C LYS A 151 13.71 50.94 16.86
N ALA A 152 12.40 50.83 16.69
CA ALA A 152 11.44 51.45 17.59
C ALA A 152 11.53 50.86 19.01
N LEU A 153 11.74 49.55 19.15
CA LEU A 153 11.85 48.88 20.43
C LEU A 153 13.06 49.38 21.24
N GLU A 154 14.21 49.56 20.57
CA GLU A 154 15.43 50.08 21.17
C GLU A 154 15.23 51.50 21.74
N ILE A 155 14.69 52.41 20.93
CA ILE A 155 14.44 53.80 21.37
C ILE A 155 13.36 53.85 22.46
N SER A 156 12.33 53.00 22.41
CA SER A 156 11.30 52.94 23.46
C SER A 156 11.87 52.56 24.83
N ARG A 157 12.86 51.64 24.85
CA ARG A 157 13.61 51.25 26.05
C ARG A 157 14.50 52.38 26.55
N GLU A 158 15.20 53.09 25.65
CA GLU A 158 16.00 54.28 26.01
C GLU A 158 15.13 55.35 26.70
N LEU A 159 13.89 55.55 26.21
CA LEU A 159 12.95 56.54 26.71
C LEU A 159 12.19 56.10 27.98
N ASN A 160 12.42 54.88 28.48
CA ASN A 160 11.70 54.28 29.61
C ASN A 160 10.16 54.36 29.47
N LYS A 161 9.64 53.99 28.29
CA LYS A 161 8.20 53.98 28.00
C LYS A 161 7.63 52.55 28.00
N PRO A 162 7.35 51.94 29.17
CA PRO A 162 7.01 50.51 29.26
C PRO A 162 5.74 50.14 28.48
N VAL A 163 4.71 50.99 28.49
CA VAL A 163 3.47 50.72 27.72
C VAL A 163 3.73 50.75 26.21
N PHE A 164 4.60 51.65 25.73
CA PHE A 164 4.92 51.75 24.31
C PHE A 164 5.87 50.62 23.87
N GLU A 165 6.82 50.23 24.73
CA GLU A 165 7.61 49.02 24.58
C GLU A 165 6.71 47.79 24.40
N ALA A 166 5.72 47.60 25.29
CA ALA A 166 4.78 46.48 25.22
C ALA A 166 3.98 46.46 23.90
N THR A 167 3.58 47.63 23.38
CA THR A 167 2.91 47.74 22.07
C THR A 167 3.81 47.29 20.92
N ILE A 168 5.09 47.68 20.94
CA ILE A 168 6.07 47.28 19.92
C ILE A 168 6.35 45.77 20.02
N LEU A 169 6.52 45.24 21.23
CA LEU A 169 6.67 43.79 21.49
C LEU A 169 5.44 43.02 20.99
N GLY A 170 4.23 43.54 21.21
CA GLY A 170 2.99 42.97 20.67
C GLY A 170 2.96 42.95 19.14
N GLY A 171 3.40 44.03 18.50
CA GLY A 171 3.54 44.13 17.04
C GLY A 171 4.56 43.13 16.48
N ILE A 172 5.73 43.00 17.11
CA ILE A 172 6.76 42.02 16.76
C ILE A 172 6.22 40.60 16.94
N GLY A 173 5.57 40.33 18.07
CA GLY A 173 4.92 39.04 18.35
C GLY A 173 3.84 38.69 17.32
N ALA A 174 3.07 39.67 16.83
CA ALA A 174 2.09 39.47 15.75
C ALA A 174 2.75 39.14 14.40
N ILE A 175 3.90 39.74 14.09
CA ILE A 175 4.68 39.37 12.89
C ILE A 175 5.16 37.92 13.00
N TYR A 176 5.76 37.55 14.14
CA TYR A 176 6.24 36.19 14.38
C TYR A 176 5.12 35.15 14.40
N THR A 177 3.94 35.54 14.90
CA THR A 177 2.72 34.72 14.80
C THR A 177 2.44 34.36 13.34
N ASN A 178 2.80 35.22 12.38
CA ASN A 178 2.57 35.04 10.94
C ASN A 178 3.79 34.54 10.14
N THR A 179 4.87 34.09 10.80
CA THR A 179 6.11 33.61 10.14
C THR A 179 6.52 32.18 10.51
N ASP A 180 5.62 31.33 10.99
CA ASP A 180 5.92 29.95 11.43
C ASP A 180 6.99 29.84 12.53
N GLU A 181 7.16 30.90 13.32
CA GLU A 181 8.04 30.97 14.51
C GLU A 181 7.18 31.18 15.79
N PRO A 182 6.37 30.18 16.18
CA PRO A 182 5.39 30.32 17.26
C PRO A 182 6.02 30.49 18.64
N ARG A 183 7.26 30.03 18.85
CA ARG A 183 7.96 30.17 20.14
C ARG A 183 8.42 31.61 20.37
N GLU A 184 8.99 32.22 19.35
CA GLU A 184 9.40 33.62 19.31
C GLU A 184 8.17 34.52 19.47
N ALA A 185 7.08 34.21 18.77
CA ALA A 185 5.80 34.91 18.92
C ALA A 185 5.29 34.89 20.38
N LEU A 186 5.25 33.71 21.01
CA LEU A 186 4.82 33.59 22.41
C LEU A 186 5.73 34.38 23.36
N SER A 187 7.04 34.35 23.16
CA SER A 187 7.99 35.10 24.00
C SER A 187 7.72 36.61 23.98
N TYR A 188 7.58 37.20 22.78
CA TYR A 188 7.29 38.63 22.65
C TYR A 188 5.90 38.99 23.17
N LEU A 189 4.89 38.16 22.90
CA LEU A 189 3.51 38.39 23.36
C LEU A 189 3.38 38.25 24.89
N GLN A 190 4.10 37.32 25.52
CA GLN A 190 4.11 37.15 26.97
C GLN A 190 4.82 38.31 27.69
N GLN A 191 5.90 38.84 27.10
CA GLN A 191 6.54 40.06 27.61
C GLN A 191 5.56 41.25 27.54
N ALA A 192 4.91 41.48 26.38
CA ALA A 192 3.90 42.52 26.23
C ALA A 192 2.73 42.35 27.23
N GLN A 193 2.24 41.13 27.37
CA GLN A 193 1.17 40.76 28.30
C GLN A 193 1.52 41.16 29.75
N SER A 194 2.74 40.83 30.22
CA SER A 194 3.18 41.13 31.59
C SER A 194 3.18 42.64 31.88
N ILE A 195 3.60 43.45 30.92
CA ILE A 195 3.67 44.90 31.06
C ILE A 195 2.26 45.52 31.03
N PHE A 196 1.37 45.05 30.14
CA PHE A 196 -0.01 45.52 30.09
C PHE A 196 -0.81 45.16 31.35
N ILE A 197 -0.54 44.01 31.97
CA ILE A 197 -1.11 43.65 33.28
C ILE A 197 -0.63 44.64 34.35
N ALA A 198 0.68 44.89 34.44
CA ALA A 198 1.27 45.78 35.46
C ALA A 198 0.74 47.22 35.38
N HIS A 199 0.41 47.69 34.17
CA HIS A 199 -0.07 49.06 33.91
C HIS A 199 -1.59 49.16 33.70
N GLN A 200 -2.34 48.08 33.95
CA GLN A 200 -3.81 48.02 33.82
C GLN A 200 -4.33 48.46 32.45
N LYS A 201 -3.61 48.10 31.38
CA LYS A 201 -3.96 48.39 29.98
C LYS A 201 -4.84 47.28 29.42
N PHE A 202 -6.11 47.28 29.84
CA PHE A 202 -7.05 46.19 29.60
C PHE A 202 -7.38 45.96 28.11
N HIS A 203 -7.46 47.02 27.30
CA HIS A 203 -7.73 46.90 25.88
C HIS A 203 -6.61 46.14 25.17
N GLU A 204 -5.37 46.60 25.33
CA GLU A 204 -4.17 46.00 24.75
C GLU A 204 -3.90 44.59 25.30
N LEU A 205 -4.20 44.37 26.58
CA LEU A 205 -4.14 43.06 27.21
C LEU A 205 -5.11 42.06 26.56
N ALA A 206 -6.36 42.47 26.31
CA ALA A 206 -7.35 41.62 25.67
C ALA A 206 -6.90 41.22 24.26
N ILE A 207 -6.38 42.16 23.48
CA ILE A 207 -5.89 41.86 22.14
C ILE A 207 -4.64 40.96 22.18
N THR A 208 -3.75 41.15 23.15
CA THR A 208 -2.58 40.29 23.36
C THR A 208 -2.98 38.85 23.69
N TYR A 209 -4.02 38.65 24.51
CA TYR A 209 -4.58 37.31 24.77
C TYR A 209 -5.12 36.63 23.51
N LYS A 210 -5.78 37.37 22.61
CA LYS A 210 -6.25 36.83 21.32
C LYS A 210 -5.09 36.43 20.41
N ALA A 211 -4.00 37.20 20.40
CA ALA A 211 -2.79 36.86 19.66
C ALA A 211 -2.12 35.59 20.24
N ILE A 212 -1.98 35.50 21.56
CA ILE A 212 -1.47 34.30 22.25
C ILE A 212 -2.34 33.07 21.92
N ALA A 213 -3.66 33.23 21.92
CA ALA A 213 -4.57 32.15 21.56
C ALA A 213 -4.36 31.67 20.12
N THR A 214 -4.13 32.60 19.19
CA THR A 214 -3.83 32.30 17.79
C THR A 214 -2.55 31.47 17.68
N VAL A 215 -1.51 31.82 18.42
CA VAL A 215 -0.24 31.06 18.44
C VAL A 215 -0.46 29.66 19.03
N HIS A 216 -1.18 29.54 20.14
CA HIS A 216 -1.52 28.23 20.72
C HIS A 216 -2.35 27.37 19.77
N ASN A 217 -3.30 27.97 19.04
CA ASN A 217 -4.09 27.25 18.05
C ASN A 217 -3.22 26.72 16.90
N LYS A 218 -2.25 27.51 16.40
CA LYS A 218 -1.26 27.03 15.40
C LYS A 218 -0.40 25.88 15.91
N LEU A 219 -0.09 25.88 17.19
CA LEU A 219 0.67 24.81 17.86
C LEU A 219 -0.18 23.55 18.14
N GLY A 220 -1.49 23.58 17.88
CA GLY A 220 -2.41 22.50 18.23
C GLY A 220 -2.81 22.46 19.72
N ASN A 221 -2.46 23.50 20.48
CA ASN A 221 -2.75 23.64 21.90
C ASN A 221 -4.15 24.26 22.12
N THR A 222 -5.19 23.52 21.77
CA THR A 222 -6.59 23.99 21.79
C THR A 222 -7.02 24.51 23.17
N LYS A 223 -6.59 23.84 24.25
CA LYS A 223 -6.98 24.21 25.62
C LYS A 223 -6.42 25.57 26.03
N GLU A 224 -5.14 25.80 25.75
CA GLU A 224 -4.43 27.04 26.04
C GLU A 224 -4.94 28.19 25.17
N ALA A 225 -5.33 27.90 23.93
CA ALA A 225 -5.98 28.87 23.05
C ALA A 225 -7.34 29.31 23.63
N LEU A 226 -8.20 28.37 24.02
CA LEU A 226 -9.50 28.67 24.62
C LEU A 226 -9.38 29.40 25.97
N ASP A 227 -8.41 29.04 26.83
CA ASP A 227 -8.17 29.75 28.08
C ASP A 227 -7.80 31.22 27.83
N SER A 228 -6.91 31.46 26.87
CA SER A 228 -6.51 32.82 26.46
C SER A 228 -7.68 33.62 25.88
N LEU A 229 -8.51 33.02 25.02
CA LEU A 229 -9.70 33.67 24.48
C LEU A 229 -10.77 33.96 25.55
N ASN A 230 -10.96 33.06 26.52
CA ASN A 230 -11.89 33.29 27.62
C ASN A 230 -11.44 34.45 28.52
N LYS A 231 -10.12 34.62 28.73
CA LYS A 231 -9.56 35.79 29.42
C LYS A 231 -9.83 37.08 28.64
N ALA A 232 -9.61 37.08 27.33
CA ALA A 232 -9.94 38.22 26.47
C ALA A 232 -11.44 38.57 26.51
N LEU A 233 -12.31 37.55 26.40
CA LEU A 233 -13.76 37.72 26.43
C LEU A 233 -14.22 38.33 27.76
N LYS A 234 -13.67 37.87 28.88
CA LYS A 234 -13.96 38.43 30.20
C LYS A 234 -13.59 39.92 30.28
N ILE A 235 -12.42 40.30 29.76
CA ILE A 235 -11.99 41.71 29.74
C ILE A 235 -12.96 42.57 28.91
N TYR A 236 -13.30 42.14 27.68
CA TYR A 236 -14.25 42.87 26.83
C TYR A 236 -15.65 42.96 27.44
N ARG A 237 -16.08 41.94 28.20
CA ARG A 237 -17.40 41.89 28.82
C ARG A 237 -17.51 42.70 30.11
N GLU A 238 -16.56 42.53 31.03
CA GLU A 238 -16.67 43.06 32.39
C GLU A 238 -15.95 44.40 32.55
N MET A 239 -14.75 44.54 31.98
CA MET A 239 -13.88 45.70 32.20
C MET A 239 -14.13 46.80 31.17
N LEU A 240 -14.19 46.43 29.89
CA LEU A 240 -14.31 47.40 28.78
C LEU A 240 -15.77 47.64 28.35
N LYS A 241 -16.67 46.69 28.63
CA LYS A 241 -18.06 46.68 28.15
C LYS A 241 -18.17 46.93 26.63
N ASP A 242 -17.20 46.41 25.87
CA ASP A 242 -17.13 46.57 24.42
C ASP A 242 -17.81 45.40 23.72
N SER A 243 -18.99 45.68 23.15
CA SER A 243 -19.77 44.71 22.39
C SER A 243 -19.07 44.27 21.09
N SER A 244 -18.19 45.10 20.50
CA SER A 244 -17.43 44.72 19.30
C SER A 244 -16.40 43.65 19.64
N GLY A 245 -15.52 43.94 20.62
CA GLY A 245 -14.51 42.99 21.08
C GLY A 245 -15.10 41.70 21.65
N GLN A 246 -16.28 41.76 22.29
CA GLN A 246 -17.01 40.56 22.69
C GLN A 246 -17.43 39.70 21.51
N ALA A 247 -18.07 40.29 20.49
CA ALA A 247 -18.53 39.54 19.32
C ALA A 247 -17.36 38.91 18.55
N ASP A 248 -16.27 39.66 18.35
CA ASP A 248 -15.08 39.17 17.66
C ASP A 248 -14.39 38.04 18.46
N THR A 249 -14.34 38.14 19.79
CA THR A 249 -13.74 37.08 20.61
C THR A 249 -14.61 35.82 20.64
N LEU A 250 -15.95 35.97 20.63
CA LEU A 250 -16.87 34.84 20.50
C LEU A 250 -16.74 34.15 19.13
N TYR A 251 -16.49 34.93 18.07
CA TYR A 251 -16.13 34.37 16.76
C TYR A 251 -14.84 33.54 16.85
N ASP A 252 -13.76 34.08 17.44
CA ASP A 252 -12.50 33.33 17.55
C ASP A 252 -12.64 32.05 18.40
N ILE A 253 -13.46 32.08 19.45
CA ILE A 253 -13.78 30.88 20.24
C ILE A 253 -14.53 29.86 19.38
N GLY A 254 -15.54 30.31 18.62
CA GLY A 254 -16.26 29.47 17.67
C GLY A 254 -15.32 28.85 16.63
N PHE A 255 -14.35 29.62 16.14
CA PHE A 255 -13.33 29.16 15.20
C PHE A 255 -12.42 28.09 15.79
N VAL A 256 -11.93 28.28 17.02
CA VAL A 256 -11.10 27.27 17.71
C VAL A 256 -11.88 25.97 17.94
N TYR A 257 -13.16 26.05 18.33
CA TYR A 257 -14.01 24.85 18.45
C TYR A 257 -14.27 24.17 17.10
N SER A 258 -14.47 24.95 16.03
CA SER A 258 -14.64 24.40 14.67
C SER A 258 -13.41 23.60 14.24
N ILE A 259 -12.23 24.16 14.47
CA ILE A 259 -10.96 23.48 14.24
C ILE A 259 -10.86 22.22 15.11
N ALA A 260 -11.26 22.28 16.38
CA ALA A 260 -11.21 21.15 17.29
C ALA A 260 -12.18 20.00 16.91
N GLY A 261 -13.05 20.18 15.92
CA GLY A 261 -14.08 19.21 15.52
C GLY A 261 -15.36 19.32 16.34
N GLU A 262 -15.46 20.30 17.25
CA GLU A 262 -16.60 20.56 18.12
C GLU A 262 -17.64 21.45 17.41
N THR A 263 -18.11 20.99 16.25
CA THR A 263 -18.86 21.78 15.27
C THR A 263 -20.15 22.41 15.83
N GLN A 264 -20.87 21.69 16.69
CA GLN A 264 -22.10 22.22 17.30
C GLN A 264 -21.82 23.33 18.32
N THR A 265 -20.74 23.17 19.09
CA THR A 265 -20.26 24.19 20.03
C THR A 265 -19.82 25.44 19.29
N ALA A 266 -19.08 25.28 18.19
CA ALA A 266 -18.68 26.38 17.31
C ALA A 266 -19.88 27.18 16.78
N ILE A 267 -20.91 26.50 16.26
CA ILE A 267 -22.15 27.13 15.79
C ILE A 267 -22.82 27.95 16.90
N ASN A 268 -22.83 27.46 18.15
CA ASN A 268 -23.44 28.17 19.27
C ASN A 268 -22.70 29.47 19.61
N TYR A 269 -21.36 29.47 19.55
CA TYR A 269 -20.55 30.68 19.74
C TYR A 269 -20.73 31.68 18.58
N TYR A 270 -20.77 31.20 17.34
CA TYR A 270 -21.08 32.06 16.19
C TYR A 270 -22.49 32.67 16.26
N LYS A 271 -23.50 31.93 16.73
CA LYS A 271 -24.85 32.48 16.95
C LYS A 271 -24.86 33.59 18.01
N GLN A 272 -24.11 33.43 19.10
CA GLN A 272 -23.97 34.48 20.13
C GLN A 272 -23.29 35.73 19.54
N ALA A 273 -22.21 35.56 18.78
CA ALA A 273 -21.56 36.67 18.08
C ALA A 273 -22.52 37.36 17.08
N LEU A 274 -23.30 36.58 16.34
CA LEU A 274 -24.25 37.08 15.34
C LEU A 274 -25.34 37.95 15.96
N GLU A 275 -25.85 37.57 17.13
CA GLU A 275 -26.86 38.35 17.84
C GLU A 275 -26.32 39.71 18.28
N ILE A 276 -25.08 39.75 18.78
CA ILE A 276 -24.42 41.02 19.14
C ILE A 276 -24.23 41.89 17.89
N GLN A 277 -23.82 41.31 16.76
CA GLN A 277 -23.62 42.08 15.52
C GLN A 277 -24.94 42.55 14.89
N ARG A 278 -26.04 41.81 15.06
CA ARG A 278 -27.40 42.26 14.69
C ARG A 278 -27.82 43.48 15.50
N GLN A 279 -27.61 43.47 16.81
CA GLN A 279 -27.89 44.63 17.68
C GLN A 279 -27.05 45.86 17.27
N ARG A 280 -25.80 45.63 16.85
CA ARG A 280 -24.90 46.67 16.33
C ARG A 280 -25.21 47.12 14.90
N ARG A 281 -26.08 46.41 14.17
CA ARG A 281 -26.37 46.61 12.74
C ARG A 281 -25.12 46.54 11.85
N ASP A 282 -24.13 45.73 12.24
CA ASP A 282 -22.92 45.49 11.46
C ASP A 282 -23.20 44.42 10.39
N LEU A 283 -23.65 44.86 9.21
CA LEU A 283 -24.05 43.96 8.12
C LEU A 283 -22.86 43.13 7.57
N PRO A 284 -21.65 43.69 7.38
CA PRO A 284 -20.47 42.88 7.01
C PRO A 284 -20.15 41.76 8.01
N ALA A 285 -20.16 42.04 9.32
CA ALA A 285 -19.88 41.03 10.33
C ALA A 285 -20.99 39.97 10.40
N GLN A 286 -22.25 40.37 10.21
CA GLN A 286 -23.38 39.44 10.12
C GLN A 286 -23.24 38.48 8.93
N ALA A 287 -22.89 39.00 7.75
CA ALA A 287 -22.70 38.19 6.54
C ALA A 287 -21.62 37.12 6.76
N ARG A 288 -20.49 37.50 7.34
CA ARG A 288 -19.40 36.57 7.65
C ARG A 288 -19.79 35.48 8.64
N LEU A 289 -20.48 35.85 9.72
CA LEU A 289 -20.95 34.89 10.72
C LEU A 289 -21.97 33.91 10.14
N LEU A 290 -22.86 34.40 9.27
CA LEU A 290 -23.82 33.56 8.55
C LEU A 290 -23.12 32.60 7.58
N SER A 291 -22.05 33.04 6.89
CA SER A 291 -21.24 32.17 6.04
C SER A 291 -20.53 31.08 6.85
N ALA A 292 -19.90 31.44 7.98
CA ALA A 292 -19.26 30.47 8.88
C ALA A 292 -20.26 29.44 9.44
N ILE A 293 -21.44 29.91 9.88
CA ILE A 293 -22.53 29.02 10.32
C ILE A 293 -22.99 28.11 9.17
N GLY A 294 -23.12 28.66 7.96
CA GLY A 294 -23.51 27.92 6.76
C GLY A 294 -22.52 26.80 6.42
N ALA A 295 -21.22 27.11 6.40
CA ALA A 295 -20.17 26.13 6.16
C ALA A 295 -20.16 24.99 7.21
N LEU A 296 -20.28 25.32 8.50
CA LEU A 296 -20.34 24.30 9.55
C LEU A 296 -21.61 23.45 9.51
N LYS A 297 -22.76 24.05 9.15
CA LYS A 297 -23.99 23.28 8.91
C LYS A 297 -23.83 22.34 7.72
N SER A 298 -23.12 22.76 6.68
CA SER A 298 -22.79 21.89 5.55
C SER A 298 -21.93 20.71 5.99
N GLN A 299 -20.96 20.91 6.88
CA GLN A 299 -20.15 19.83 7.44
C GLN A 299 -20.97 18.82 8.25
N LEU A 300 -21.99 19.29 8.96
CA LEU A 300 -22.95 18.43 9.68
C LEU A 300 -23.98 17.74 8.77
N GLY A 301 -23.91 17.92 7.44
CA GLY A 301 -24.88 17.36 6.49
C GLY A 301 -26.21 18.13 6.40
N ASN A 302 -26.38 19.22 7.13
CA ASN A 302 -27.59 20.07 7.11
C ASN A 302 -27.56 21.05 5.92
N LEU A 303 -27.56 20.50 4.69
CA LEU A 303 -27.31 21.26 3.45
C LEU A 303 -28.36 22.35 3.16
N GLU A 304 -29.63 22.12 3.50
CA GLU A 304 -30.69 23.11 3.28
C GLU A 304 -30.52 24.35 4.17
N ASP A 305 -30.30 24.13 5.47
CA ASP A 305 -30.05 25.20 6.43
C ASP A 305 -28.72 25.92 6.16
N ALA A 306 -27.73 25.18 5.65
CA ALA A 306 -26.47 25.73 5.19
C ALA A 306 -26.68 26.70 4.02
N LEU A 307 -27.38 26.25 2.96
CA LEU A 307 -27.73 27.09 1.80
C LEU A 307 -28.56 28.30 2.19
N LYS A 308 -29.51 28.16 3.13
CA LYS A 308 -30.30 29.28 3.64
C LYS A 308 -29.40 30.34 4.28
N SER A 309 -28.49 29.91 5.16
CA SER A 309 -27.57 30.82 5.88
C SER A 309 -26.60 31.50 4.90
N LEU A 310 -26.07 30.77 3.91
CA LEU A 310 -25.16 31.31 2.90
C LEU A 310 -25.84 32.25 1.90
N LYS A 311 -27.11 31.99 1.53
CA LYS A 311 -27.88 32.91 0.68
C LYS A 311 -28.21 34.21 1.40
N GLU A 312 -28.57 34.15 2.69
CA GLU A 312 -28.74 35.34 3.54
C GLU A 312 -27.42 36.14 3.61
N ALA A 313 -26.28 35.46 3.83
CA ALA A 313 -24.97 36.11 3.79
C ALA A 313 -24.68 36.76 2.44
N LEU A 314 -24.99 36.08 1.33
CA LEU A 314 -24.77 36.61 -0.02
C LEU A 314 -25.62 37.85 -0.32
N GLU A 315 -26.85 37.91 0.17
CA GLU A 315 -27.71 39.10 0.08
C GLU A 315 -27.14 40.28 0.88
N LEU A 316 -26.68 40.03 2.11
CA LEU A 316 -26.02 41.06 2.93
C LEU A 316 -24.74 41.58 2.26
N HIS A 317 -23.97 40.70 1.63
CA HIS A 317 -22.79 41.07 0.84
C HIS A 317 -23.12 41.92 -0.39
N GLN A 318 -24.35 41.89 -0.90
CA GLN A 318 -24.82 42.72 -2.02
C GLN A 318 -25.35 44.08 -1.57
N GLN A 319 -25.99 44.15 -0.40
CA GLN A 319 -26.57 45.38 0.15
C GLN A 319 -25.52 46.37 0.64
N VAL A 320 -24.40 45.87 1.14
CA VAL A 320 -23.25 46.68 1.54
C VAL A 320 -22.14 46.40 0.54
N GLY A 321 -21.42 47.43 0.07
CA GLY A 321 -20.20 47.27 -0.72
C GLY A 321 -19.09 46.56 0.07
N SER A 322 -19.33 45.27 0.36
CA SER A 322 -18.56 44.43 1.25
C SER A 322 -17.30 43.91 0.56
N ASN A 323 -16.38 43.33 1.34
CA ASN A 323 -15.13 42.80 0.83
C ASN A 323 -15.40 41.75 -0.27
N LEU A 324 -14.89 42.00 -1.48
CA LEU A 324 -15.04 41.10 -2.63
C LEU A 324 -14.53 39.68 -2.33
N SER A 325 -13.55 39.54 -1.45
CA SER A 325 -13.03 38.25 -1.00
C SER A 325 -14.03 37.45 -0.18
N ASP A 326 -14.76 38.08 0.75
CA ASP A 326 -15.73 37.40 1.63
C ASP A 326 -16.96 36.96 0.82
N LYS A 327 -17.37 37.80 -0.14
CA LYS A 327 -18.40 37.45 -1.12
C LYS A 327 -17.98 36.27 -1.99
N ALA A 328 -16.73 36.24 -2.46
CA ALA A 328 -16.20 35.13 -3.25
C ALA A 328 -16.14 33.82 -2.44
N GLY A 329 -15.74 33.88 -1.16
CA GLY A 329 -15.77 32.73 -0.25
C GLY A 329 -17.17 32.17 -0.06
N THR A 330 -18.16 33.04 0.16
CA THR A 330 -19.57 32.63 0.26
C THR A 330 -20.07 31.94 -1.02
N LEU A 331 -19.69 32.45 -2.20
CA LEU A 331 -20.01 31.80 -3.48
C LEU A 331 -19.32 30.45 -3.64
N MET A 332 -18.07 30.30 -3.16
CA MET A 332 -17.39 29.00 -3.13
C MET A 332 -18.13 27.99 -2.24
N ASP A 333 -18.55 28.37 -1.05
CA ASP A 333 -19.26 27.47 -0.12
C ASP A 333 -20.62 27.04 -0.70
N ILE A 334 -21.33 27.96 -1.36
CA ILE A 334 -22.55 27.62 -2.11
C ILE A 334 -22.24 26.65 -3.25
N GLY A 335 -21.16 26.91 -4.00
CA GLY A 335 -20.69 26.01 -5.05
C GLY A 335 -20.37 24.61 -4.52
N PHE A 336 -19.71 24.53 -3.36
CA PHE A 336 -19.38 23.28 -2.68
C PHE A 336 -20.64 22.50 -2.28
N ILE A 337 -21.64 23.16 -1.70
CA ILE A 337 -22.91 22.49 -1.35
C ILE A 337 -23.62 22.00 -2.60
N TYR A 338 -23.65 22.79 -3.67
CA TYR A 338 -24.23 22.32 -4.92
C TYR A 338 -23.44 21.15 -5.51
N ALA A 339 -22.11 21.12 -5.38
CA ALA A 339 -21.29 19.98 -5.78
C ALA A 339 -21.59 18.74 -4.92
N SER A 340 -21.77 18.88 -3.60
CA SER A 340 -22.10 17.77 -2.70
C SER A 340 -23.52 17.25 -2.87
N GLN A 341 -24.46 18.09 -3.33
CA GLN A 341 -25.81 17.72 -3.76
C GLN A 341 -25.85 17.15 -5.19
N GLY A 342 -24.70 17.19 -5.87
CA GLY A 342 -24.48 16.77 -7.25
C GLY A 342 -25.09 17.64 -8.35
N ASN A 343 -25.37 18.90 -8.06
CA ASN A 343 -25.72 19.91 -9.06
C ASN A 343 -24.46 20.62 -9.60
N TYR A 344 -23.65 19.88 -10.37
CA TYR A 344 -22.31 20.30 -10.80
C TYR A 344 -22.30 21.52 -11.71
N GLN A 345 -23.26 21.64 -12.62
CA GLN A 345 -23.30 22.80 -13.53
C GLN A 345 -23.54 24.09 -12.74
N THR A 346 -24.39 24.02 -11.71
CA THR A 346 -24.62 25.14 -10.80
C THR A 346 -23.38 25.39 -9.94
N ALA A 347 -22.74 24.34 -9.42
CA ALA A 347 -21.49 24.46 -8.67
C ALA A 347 -20.38 25.16 -9.47
N ILE A 348 -20.12 24.72 -10.71
CA ILE A 348 -19.13 25.31 -11.62
C ILE A 348 -19.48 26.77 -11.92
N ASN A 349 -20.76 27.12 -12.09
CA ASN A 349 -21.18 28.50 -12.27
C ASN A 349 -20.85 29.37 -11.04
N TYR A 350 -21.12 28.89 -9.83
CA TYR A 350 -20.75 29.57 -8.59
C TYR A 350 -19.23 29.70 -8.43
N TYR A 351 -18.46 28.65 -8.74
CA TYR A 351 -16.99 28.71 -8.74
C TYR A 351 -16.45 29.73 -9.74
N ASN A 352 -17.00 29.78 -10.96
CA ASN A 352 -16.61 30.78 -11.96
C ASN A 352 -16.95 32.21 -11.52
N GLN A 353 -18.08 32.42 -10.85
CA GLN A 353 -18.42 33.73 -10.26
C GLN A 353 -17.45 34.12 -9.15
N ALA A 354 -17.10 33.18 -8.25
CA ALA A 354 -16.08 33.40 -7.22
C ALA A 354 -14.71 33.71 -7.83
N GLY A 355 -14.30 33.01 -8.88
CA GLY A 355 -13.04 33.23 -9.58
C GLY A 355 -12.92 34.61 -10.21
N LYS A 356 -13.99 35.14 -10.81
CA LYS A 356 -14.02 36.52 -11.29
C LYS A 356 -13.76 37.54 -10.18
N LEU A 357 -14.33 37.31 -8.98
CA LEU A 357 -14.12 38.18 -7.83
C LEU A 357 -12.70 38.06 -7.28
N TYR A 358 -12.16 36.85 -7.12
CA TYR A 358 -10.77 36.68 -6.69
C TYR A 358 -9.76 37.23 -7.70
N HIS A 359 -10.09 37.20 -8.99
CA HIS A 359 -9.32 37.88 -10.03
C HIS A 359 -9.26 39.39 -9.81
N GLN A 360 -10.42 40.03 -9.58
CA GLN A 360 -10.51 41.46 -9.29
C GLN A 360 -9.77 41.87 -8.01
N VAL A 361 -9.70 40.98 -7.01
CA VAL A 361 -8.95 41.20 -5.77
C VAL A 361 -7.43 41.09 -5.98
N GLY A 362 -6.97 40.43 -7.05
CA GLY A 362 -5.55 40.22 -7.33
C GLY A 362 -4.88 39.17 -6.44
N ASN A 363 -5.66 38.31 -5.77
CA ASN A 363 -5.13 37.25 -4.90
C ASN A 363 -4.98 35.94 -5.68
N THR A 364 -3.79 35.69 -6.22
CA THR A 364 -3.47 34.50 -7.01
C THR A 364 -3.58 33.19 -6.22
N TYR A 365 -3.30 33.23 -4.92
CA TYR A 365 -3.47 32.07 -4.03
C TYR A 365 -4.94 31.63 -3.96
N LEU A 366 -5.88 32.56 -3.72
CA LEU A 366 -7.32 32.26 -3.70
C LEU A 366 -7.86 31.88 -5.08
N GLN A 367 -7.32 32.48 -6.14
CA GLN A 367 -7.67 32.10 -7.52
C GLN A 367 -7.33 30.63 -7.81
N SER A 368 -6.23 30.09 -7.28
CA SER A 368 -5.82 28.70 -7.52
C SER A 368 -6.83 27.64 -7.04
N PHE A 369 -7.71 27.99 -6.10
CA PHE A 369 -8.74 27.08 -5.59
C PHE A 369 -9.87 26.83 -6.57
N ILE A 370 -10.13 27.78 -7.47
CA ILE A 370 -11.22 27.68 -8.44
C ILE A 370 -10.96 26.54 -9.43
N PRO A 371 -9.83 26.50 -10.16
CA PRO A 371 -9.52 25.37 -11.03
C PRO A 371 -9.40 24.05 -10.26
N LEU A 372 -8.90 24.04 -9.02
CA LEU A 372 -8.90 22.84 -8.17
C LEU A 372 -10.32 22.32 -7.87
N ALA A 373 -11.24 23.21 -7.51
CA ALA A 373 -12.62 22.85 -7.21
C ALA A 373 -13.35 22.33 -8.47
N ILE A 374 -13.10 22.94 -9.63
CA ILE A 374 -13.63 22.49 -10.92
C ILE A 374 -13.02 21.13 -11.31
N ALA A 375 -11.71 20.95 -11.13
CA ALA A 375 -11.05 19.67 -11.36
C ALA A 375 -11.68 18.56 -10.50
N ASN A 376 -11.89 18.82 -9.20
CA ASN A 376 -12.53 17.86 -8.30
C ASN A 376 -13.95 17.50 -8.73
N VAL A 377 -14.69 18.46 -9.28
CA VAL A 377 -16.02 18.17 -9.84
C VAL A 377 -15.91 17.23 -11.04
N HIS A 378 -14.94 17.45 -11.91
CA HIS A 378 -14.70 16.58 -13.06
C HIS A 378 -14.18 15.19 -12.66
N ILE A 379 -13.28 15.10 -11.69
CA ILE A 379 -12.71 13.83 -11.20
C ILE A 379 -13.78 12.97 -10.55
N ASN A 380 -14.53 13.52 -9.59
CA ASN A 380 -15.39 12.72 -8.74
C ASN A 380 -16.78 12.46 -9.35
N PHE A 381 -17.20 13.25 -10.34
CA PHE A 381 -18.58 13.22 -10.81
C PHE A 381 -18.72 13.02 -12.30
N SER A 382 -18.15 13.92 -13.12
CA SER A 382 -18.32 13.81 -14.58
C SER A 382 -17.40 12.76 -15.21
N GLY A 383 -16.31 12.38 -14.53
CA GLY A 383 -15.25 11.53 -15.08
C GLY A 383 -14.52 12.14 -16.28
N ASP A 384 -14.66 13.45 -16.49
CA ASP A 384 -14.00 14.15 -17.60
C ASP A 384 -12.56 14.46 -17.19
N TYR A 385 -11.75 13.40 -17.18
CA TYR A 385 -10.35 13.47 -16.75
C TYR A 385 -9.52 14.43 -17.59
N GLN A 386 -9.92 14.72 -18.83
CA GLN A 386 -9.21 15.69 -19.65
C GLN A 386 -9.45 17.12 -19.13
N LYS A 387 -10.71 17.52 -18.94
CA LYS A 387 -11.01 18.84 -18.35
C LYS A 387 -10.49 18.98 -16.93
N ALA A 388 -10.48 17.87 -16.17
CA ALA A 388 -9.85 17.85 -14.87
C ALA A 388 -8.35 18.16 -14.96
N LEU A 389 -7.59 17.46 -15.83
CA LEU A 389 -6.17 17.71 -16.03
C LEU A 389 -5.89 19.15 -16.51
N GLU A 390 -6.69 19.67 -17.44
CA GLU A 390 -6.58 21.06 -17.91
C GLU A 390 -6.76 22.07 -16.76
N SER A 391 -7.75 21.83 -15.89
CA SER A 391 -7.99 22.64 -14.70
C SER A 391 -6.85 22.50 -13.69
N LEU A 392 -6.33 21.29 -13.45
CA LEU A 392 -5.18 21.08 -12.56
C LEU A 392 -3.91 21.78 -13.07
N ASP A 393 -3.68 21.81 -14.38
CA ASP A 393 -2.56 22.55 -14.98
C ASP A 393 -2.73 24.07 -14.84
N GLU A 394 -3.97 24.59 -14.90
CA GLU A 394 -4.26 25.99 -14.58
C GLU A 394 -3.99 26.29 -13.10
N ALA A 395 -4.40 25.40 -12.19
CA ALA A 395 -4.13 25.54 -10.76
C ALA A 395 -2.62 25.58 -10.46
N LEU A 396 -1.82 24.70 -11.08
CA LEU A 396 -0.36 24.68 -10.91
C LEU A 396 0.30 25.99 -11.33
N LYS A 397 -0.15 26.63 -12.43
CA LYS A 397 0.37 27.93 -12.87
C LYS A 397 0.13 29.03 -11.83
N LEU A 398 -0.98 28.96 -11.11
CA LEU A 398 -1.34 29.93 -10.05
C LEU A 398 -0.62 29.64 -8.72
N GLN A 399 -0.01 28.47 -8.57
CA GLN A 399 0.60 27.97 -7.33
C GLN A 399 2.13 28.04 -7.31
N GLU A 400 2.76 28.86 -8.17
CA GLU A 400 4.24 28.93 -8.28
C GLU A 400 4.96 29.09 -6.93
N ASN A 401 4.35 29.82 -5.98
CA ASN A 401 4.88 30.05 -4.64
C ASN A 401 4.13 29.31 -3.51
N ASP A 402 3.22 28.38 -3.84
CA ASP A 402 2.44 27.59 -2.87
C ASP A 402 2.75 26.08 -2.99
N LEU A 403 3.79 25.64 -2.28
CA LEU A 403 4.24 24.24 -2.31
C LEU A 403 3.15 23.24 -1.86
N ASP A 404 2.35 23.60 -0.87
CA ASP A 404 1.28 22.73 -0.36
C ASP A 404 0.11 22.62 -1.37
N GLY A 405 -0.20 23.74 -2.04
CA GLY A 405 -1.11 23.76 -3.18
C GLY A 405 -0.62 22.85 -4.30
N GLN A 406 0.67 22.94 -4.66
CA GLN A 406 1.28 22.08 -5.68
C GLN A 406 1.19 20.60 -5.32
N VAL A 407 1.50 20.21 -4.07
CA VAL A 407 1.35 18.82 -3.59
C VAL A 407 -0.07 18.32 -3.78
N THR A 408 -1.06 19.11 -3.38
CA THR A 408 -2.48 18.75 -3.55
C THR A 408 -2.83 18.56 -5.03
N THR A 409 -2.41 19.48 -5.89
CA THR A 409 -2.71 19.45 -7.32
C THR A 409 -2.03 18.28 -8.03
N ILE A 410 -0.76 18.00 -7.71
CA ILE A 410 -0.01 16.87 -8.28
C ILE A 410 -0.61 15.54 -7.82
N ASN A 411 -1.01 15.43 -6.55
CA ASN A 411 -1.71 14.24 -6.05
C ASN A 411 -3.02 14.00 -6.82
N ALA A 412 -3.80 15.04 -7.09
CA ALA A 412 -5.02 14.91 -7.88
C ALA A 412 -4.76 14.48 -9.33
N LYS A 413 -3.66 14.94 -9.95
CA LYS A 413 -3.23 14.45 -11.28
C LYS A 413 -2.84 12.97 -11.23
N ALA A 414 -2.11 12.57 -10.19
CA ALA A 414 -1.73 11.19 -9.97
C ALA A 414 -2.95 10.28 -9.76
N ASP A 415 -3.93 10.72 -8.96
CA ASP A 415 -5.22 10.05 -8.76
C ASP A 415 -5.93 9.76 -10.10
N ILE A 416 -5.96 10.72 -11.03
CA ILE A 416 -6.53 10.54 -12.38
C ILE A 416 -5.81 9.43 -13.15
N TYR A 417 -4.47 9.44 -13.17
CA TYR A 417 -3.71 8.40 -13.86
C TYR A 417 -3.96 7.01 -13.26
N VAL A 418 -4.03 6.91 -11.93
CA VAL A 418 -4.38 5.66 -11.23
C VAL A 418 -5.77 5.19 -11.63
N SER A 419 -6.76 6.07 -11.65
CA SER A 419 -8.15 5.74 -12.05
C SER A 419 -8.27 5.30 -13.51
N GLN A 420 -7.31 5.66 -14.37
CA GLN A 420 -7.25 5.18 -15.75
C GLN A 420 -6.50 3.83 -15.90
N GLY A 421 -5.93 3.29 -14.83
CA GLY A 421 -5.06 2.12 -14.85
C GLY A 421 -3.60 2.42 -15.19
N ASN A 422 -3.21 3.70 -15.29
CA ASN A 422 -1.84 4.15 -15.57
C ASN A 422 -1.02 4.24 -14.27
N TYR A 423 -0.86 3.11 -13.58
CA TYR A 423 -0.24 3.07 -12.24
C TYR A 423 1.18 3.63 -12.18
N GLN A 424 2.01 3.41 -13.21
CA GLN A 424 3.37 3.96 -13.23
C GLN A 424 3.38 5.49 -13.29
N GLN A 425 2.56 6.08 -14.17
CA GLN A 425 2.46 7.54 -14.26
C GLN A 425 1.92 8.13 -12.95
N GLY A 426 0.95 7.46 -12.33
CA GLY A 426 0.47 7.81 -10.99
C GLY A 426 1.60 7.78 -9.94
N LEU A 427 2.40 6.70 -9.90
CA LEU A 427 3.55 6.59 -9.00
C LEU A 427 4.58 7.70 -9.26
N ASP A 428 4.90 8.01 -10.52
CA ASP A 428 5.88 9.04 -10.87
C ASP A 428 5.41 10.43 -10.39
N GLU A 429 4.13 10.77 -10.55
CA GLU A 429 3.55 12.01 -10.06
C GLU A 429 3.49 12.05 -8.52
N TYR A 430 3.10 10.94 -7.87
CA TYR A 430 3.17 10.86 -6.40
C TYR A 430 4.57 11.01 -5.86
N GLN A 431 5.59 10.50 -6.55
CA GLN A 431 6.97 10.65 -6.12
C GLN A 431 7.44 12.11 -6.22
N LYS A 432 7.02 12.83 -7.28
CA LYS A 432 7.25 14.28 -7.40
C LYS A 432 6.56 15.04 -6.26
N SER A 433 5.30 14.72 -6.01
CA SER A 433 4.52 15.29 -4.91
C SER A 433 5.17 15.02 -3.55
N LEU A 434 5.63 13.80 -3.28
CA LEU A 434 6.27 13.41 -2.03
C LEU A 434 7.58 14.18 -1.81
N THR A 435 8.33 14.43 -2.88
CA THR A 435 9.56 15.23 -2.83
C THR A 435 9.27 16.66 -2.39
N ILE A 436 8.22 17.28 -2.94
CA ILE A 436 7.79 18.62 -2.52
C ILE A 436 7.26 18.56 -1.08
N ALA A 437 6.42 17.58 -0.76
CA ALA A 437 5.80 17.45 0.56
C ALA A 437 6.82 17.34 1.69
N ARG A 438 7.92 16.59 1.48
CA ARG A 438 9.04 16.47 2.46
C ARG A 438 9.83 17.76 2.67
N SER A 439 9.77 18.69 1.71
CA SER A 439 10.39 20.02 1.87
C SER A 439 9.53 20.97 2.71
N ILE A 440 8.26 20.64 2.94
CA ILE A 440 7.33 21.43 3.74
C ILE A 440 7.55 21.07 5.23
N PRO A 441 7.70 22.04 6.14
CA PRO A 441 7.87 21.78 7.58
C PRO A 441 6.72 21.01 8.26
N ASN A 442 5.60 20.78 7.54
CA ASN A 442 4.41 20.08 8.02
C ASN A 442 4.35 18.67 7.40
N PRO A 443 4.44 17.60 8.19
CA PRO A 443 4.48 16.23 7.67
C PRO A 443 3.10 15.69 7.23
N ARG A 444 2.00 16.46 7.35
CA ARG A 444 0.67 16.03 6.88
C ARG A 444 0.62 15.84 5.37
N SER A 445 1.25 16.73 4.60
CA SER A 445 1.27 16.63 3.14
C SER A 445 2.09 15.40 2.70
N GLU A 446 3.14 15.06 3.44
CA GLU A 446 3.88 13.79 3.27
C GLU A 446 2.99 12.59 3.57
N ALA A 447 2.31 12.58 4.72
CA ALA A 447 1.40 11.50 5.12
C ALA A 447 0.30 11.26 4.09
N ASN A 448 -0.29 12.31 3.54
CA ASN A 448 -1.32 12.21 2.50
C ASN A 448 -0.78 11.60 1.21
N THR A 449 0.40 12.00 0.74
CA THR A 449 1.00 11.42 -0.46
C THR A 449 1.41 9.96 -0.24
N LEU A 450 1.97 9.62 0.93
CA LEU A 450 2.32 8.23 1.29
C LEU A 450 1.08 7.32 1.32
N LYS A 451 -0.04 7.80 1.87
CA LYS A 451 -1.34 7.10 1.89
C LYS A 451 -1.80 6.72 0.46
N LYS A 452 -1.57 7.61 -0.51
CA LYS A 452 -1.90 7.37 -1.92
C LYS A 452 -0.96 6.37 -2.59
N ILE A 453 0.34 6.44 -2.30
CA ILE A 453 1.33 5.44 -2.77
C ILE A 453 1.00 4.05 -2.22
N ALA A 454 0.64 3.96 -0.93
CA ALA A 454 0.23 2.71 -0.28
C ALA A 454 -0.98 2.08 -0.96
N LEU A 455 -1.94 2.89 -1.43
CA LEU A 455 -3.10 2.41 -2.18
C LEU A 455 -2.69 1.80 -3.53
N ILE A 456 -1.74 2.40 -4.26
CA ILE A 456 -1.22 1.82 -5.51
C ILE A 456 -0.52 0.48 -5.24
N TYR A 457 0.29 0.38 -4.18
CA TYR A 457 0.91 -0.88 -3.81
C TYR A 457 -0.14 -1.96 -3.55
N LYS A 458 -1.25 -1.63 -2.88
CA LYS A 458 -2.39 -2.54 -2.73
C LYS A 458 -2.96 -2.99 -4.09
N SER A 459 -3.26 -2.04 -4.98
CA SER A 459 -3.82 -2.33 -6.31
C SER A 459 -2.88 -3.14 -7.22
N LEU A 460 -1.57 -3.02 -7.00
CA LEU A 460 -0.54 -3.82 -7.67
C LEU A 460 -0.20 -5.11 -6.92
N GLY A 461 -0.98 -5.49 -5.90
CA GLY A 461 -0.80 -6.74 -5.14
C GLY A 461 0.41 -6.74 -4.17
N ASP A 462 1.13 -5.63 -4.02
CA ASP A 462 2.25 -5.49 -3.09
C ASP A 462 1.76 -5.09 -1.69
N TYR A 463 1.08 -6.03 -1.05
CA TYR A 463 0.39 -5.77 0.22
C TYR A 463 1.34 -5.45 1.38
N ASN A 464 2.55 -6.00 1.38
CA ASN A 464 3.54 -5.71 2.42
C ASN A 464 4.01 -4.26 2.31
N SER A 465 4.42 -3.82 1.12
CA SER A 465 4.83 -2.42 0.91
C SER A 465 3.68 -1.45 1.20
N SER A 466 2.44 -1.85 0.90
CA SER A 466 1.25 -1.10 1.25
C SER A 466 1.10 -0.92 2.78
N ILE A 467 1.15 -2.01 3.55
CA ILE A 467 1.04 -1.98 5.02
C ILE A 467 2.19 -1.20 5.65
N ASP A 468 3.43 -1.42 5.19
CA ASP A 468 4.60 -0.70 5.70
C ASP A 468 4.49 0.81 5.46
N THR A 469 4.00 1.22 4.30
CA THR A 469 3.77 2.63 3.97
C THR A 469 2.64 3.21 4.82
N TYR A 470 1.54 2.49 5.07
CA TYR A 470 0.50 2.94 5.99
C TYR A 470 0.99 3.04 7.45
N ASN A 471 1.91 2.16 7.88
CA ASN A 471 2.54 2.28 9.20
C ASN A 471 3.40 3.54 9.32
N GLN A 472 4.14 3.93 8.26
CA GLN A 472 4.84 5.22 8.23
C GLN A 472 3.87 6.40 8.40
N VAL A 473 2.70 6.33 7.76
CA VAL A 473 1.64 7.34 7.92
C VAL A 473 1.12 7.38 9.37
N LEU A 474 0.93 6.21 10.01
CA LEU A 474 0.54 6.14 11.42
C LEU A 474 1.62 6.74 12.34
N ASP A 475 2.90 6.52 12.05
CA ASP A 475 4.02 7.09 12.83
C ASP A 475 4.02 8.61 12.77
N ILE A 476 3.75 9.20 11.59
CA ILE A 476 3.55 10.64 11.45
C ILE A 476 2.37 11.10 12.32
N TYR A 477 1.19 10.49 12.20
CA TYR A 477 0.04 10.91 13.01
C TYR A 477 0.19 10.58 14.50
N ASN A 478 1.11 9.70 14.91
CA ASN A 478 1.44 9.50 16.32
C ASN A 478 2.15 10.70 16.94
N GLN A 479 2.93 11.44 16.14
CA GLN A 479 3.60 12.66 16.56
C GLN A 479 2.65 13.89 16.50
N PHE A 480 1.62 13.84 15.66
CA PHE A 480 0.64 14.93 15.46
C PHE A 480 -0.78 14.44 15.70
N PRO A 481 -1.42 14.75 16.86
CA PRO A 481 -2.70 14.16 17.23
C PRO A 481 -3.85 14.58 16.28
N ASN A 482 -4.12 13.75 15.27
CA ASN A 482 -5.33 13.77 14.44
C ASN A 482 -5.99 12.38 14.51
N LYS A 483 -7.05 12.25 15.32
CA LYS A 483 -7.70 10.96 15.56
C LYS A 483 -8.41 10.41 14.31
N SER A 484 -9.05 11.27 13.54
CA SER A 484 -9.81 10.87 12.34
C SER A 484 -8.88 10.34 11.24
N GLU A 485 -7.72 10.97 11.01
CA GLU A 485 -6.74 10.44 10.04
C GLU A 485 -6.08 9.13 10.52
N LYS A 486 -5.88 8.95 11.83
CA LYS A 486 -5.46 7.65 12.38
C LYS A 486 -6.51 6.57 12.13
N ILE A 487 -7.78 6.88 12.37
CA ILE A 487 -8.90 5.97 12.10
C ILE A 487 -8.89 5.57 10.62
N ARG A 488 -8.86 6.55 9.71
CA ARG A 488 -8.81 6.29 8.26
C ARG A 488 -7.62 5.40 7.87
N THR A 489 -6.44 5.67 8.41
CA THR A 489 -5.24 4.88 8.12
C THR A 489 -5.35 3.44 8.63
N LEU A 490 -5.92 3.23 9.83
CA LEU A 490 -6.21 1.89 10.36
C LEU A 490 -7.21 1.13 9.47
N LEU A 491 -8.25 1.82 8.99
CA LEU A 491 -9.22 1.22 8.06
C LEU A 491 -8.57 0.83 6.73
N PHE A 492 -7.66 1.64 6.19
CA PHE A 492 -6.93 1.26 4.98
C PHE A 492 -6.07 0.01 5.19
N ILE A 493 -5.43 -0.15 6.34
CA ILE A 493 -4.70 -1.39 6.67
C ILE A 493 -5.66 -2.58 6.74
N SER A 494 -6.83 -2.42 7.38
CA SER A 494 -7.87 -3.47 7.39
C SER A 494 -8.27 -3.90 5.98
N MET A 495 -8.42 -2.94 5.06
CA MET A 495 -8.75 -3.24 3.67
C MET A 495 -7.66 -4.03 2.96
N VAL A 496 -6.37 -3.75 3.24
CA VAL A 496 -5.27 -4.54 2.67
C VAL A 496 -5.34 -6.00 3.15
N TYR A 497 -5.74 -6.25 4.39
CA TYR A 497 -6.00 -7.61 4.89
C TYR A 497 -7.25 -8.25 4.27
N GLN A 498 -8.34 -7.50 4.09
CA GLN A 498 -9.53 -7.98 3.37
C GLN A 498 -9.18 -8.39 1.93
N THR A 499 -8.39 -7.60 1.21
CA THR A 499 -7.95 -7.91 -0.16
C THR A 499 -7.10 -9.19 -0.23
N GLN A 500 -6.40 -9.54 0.86
CA GLN A 500 -5.68 -10.81 1.01
C GLN A 500 -6.57 -11.99 1.43
N GLU A 501 -7.88 -11.78 1.58
CA GLU A 501 -8.84 -12.73 2.19
C GLU A 501 -8.53 -13.08 3.66
N LYS A 502 -7.69 -12.26 4.32
CA LYS A 502 -7.29 -12.39 5.74
C LYS A 502 -8.25 -11.63 6.65
N TYR A 503 -9.50 -12.08 6.66
CA TYR A 503 -10.61 -11.35 7.29
C TYR A 503 -10.47 -11.25 8.82
N TYR A 504 -9.86 -12.23 9.48
CA TYR A 504 -9.68 -12.22 10.94
C TYR A 504 -8.58 -11.23 11.36
N GLU A 505 -7.53 -11.09 10.56
CA GLU A 505 -6.42 -10.16 10.76
C GLU A 505 -6.84 -8.70 10.57
N ALA A 506 -7.94 -8.44 9.83
CA ALA A 506 -8.53 -7.11 9.70
C ALA A 506 -9.26 -6.64 10.98
N LEU A 507 -9.81 -7.56 11.78
CA LEU A 507 -10.68 -7.22 12.93
C LEU A 507 -10.00 -6.36 14.01
N PRO A 508 -8.75 -6.64 14.45
CA PRO A 508 -8.08 -5.83 15.49
C PRO A 508 -7.89 -4.36 15.11
N PHE A 509 -7.80 -4.04 13.83
CA PHE A 509 -7.65 -2.67 13.35
C PHE A 509 -8.95 -1.88 13.46
N TYR A 510 -10.12 -2.54 13.33
CA TYR A 510 -11.42 -1.93 13.62
C TYR A 510 -11.57 -1.62 15.11
N ASP A 511 -11.15 -2.52 16.00
CA ASP A 511 -11.20 -2.29 17.45
C ASP A 511 -10.31 -1.11 17.85
N ARG A 512 -9.10 -1.02 17.27
CA ARG A 512 -8.22 0.14 17.44
C ARG A 512 -8.86 1.42 16.92
N ALA A 513 -9.50 1.39 15.75
CA ALA A 513 -10.20 2.55 15.19
C ALA A 513 -11.37 2.99 16.08
N LEU A 514 -12.19 2.06 16.58
CA LEU A 514 -13.29 2.32 17.52
C LEU A 514 -12.80 2.96 18.83
N SER A 515 -11.63 2.54 19.34
CA SER A 515 -11.04 3.11 20.56
C SER A 515 -10.64 4.58 20.43
N LEU A 516 -10.47 5.06 19.19
CA LEU A 516 -10.13 6.46 18.89
C LEU A 516 -11.37 7.33 18.63
N LEU A 517 -12.56 6.74 18.52
CA LEU A 517 -13.79 7.44 18.19
C LEU A 517 -14.20 8.42 19.31
N SER A 518 -14.52 9.66 18.95
CA SER A 518 -15.21 10.61 19.83
C SER A 518 -16.73 10.52 19.66
N LYS A 519 -17.47 10.96 20.70
CA LYS A 519 -18.94 10.88 20.73
C LYS A 519 -19.62 11.57 19.54
N ASP A 520 -18.98 12.60 18.98
CA ASP A 520 -19.52 13.41 17.88
C ASP A 520 -18.92 13.05 16.49
N ASP A 521 -18.02 12.07 16.40
CA ASP A 521 -17.38 11.65 15.12
C ASP A 521 -18.20 10.55 14.42
N TYR A 522 -19.41 10.90 14.02
CA TYR A 522 -20.32 9.97 13.34
C TYR A 522 -19.81 9.57 11.94
N GLN A 523 -19.02 10.42 11.27
CA GLN A 523 -18.47 10.13 9.94
C GLN A 523 -17.47 8.97 10.00
N SER A 524 -16.52 9.04 10.94
CA SER A 524 -15.60 7.93 11.19
C SER A 524 -16.33 6.69 11.69
N GLU A 525 -17.38 6.83 12.51
CA GLU A 525 -18.18 5.67 12.93
C GLU A 525 -18.83 4.99 11.72
N ILE A 526 -19.49 5.74 10.83
CA ILE A 526 -20.10 5.20 9.61
C ILE A 526 -19.06 4.43 8.78
N MET A 527 -17.86 4.99 8.56
CA MET A 527 -16.80 4.32 7.81
C MET A 527 -16.35 3.01 8.46
N ILE A 528 -16.13 3.00 9.78
CA ILE A 528 -15.76 1.78 10.51
C ILE A 528 -16.87 0.73 10.36
N ARG A 529 -18.14 1.13 10.52
CA ARG A 529 -19.29 0.23 10.43
C ARG A 529 -19.47 -0.34 9.01
N HIS A 530 -19.22 0.44 7.97
CA HIS A 530 -19.21 -0.05 6.59
C HIS A 530 -18.16 -1.16 6.40
N GLU A 531 -16.93 -0.93 6.83
CA GLU A 531 -15.85 -1.91 6.66
C GLU A 531 -16.06 -3.17 7.51
N MET A 532 -16.59 -3.02 8.73
CA MET A 532 -17.00 -4.16 9.56
C MET A 532 -18.15 -4.95 8.91
N ALA A 533 -19.14 -4.28 8.32
CA ALA A 533 -20.23 -4.94 7.62
C ALA A 533 -19.72 -5.78 6.44
N LYS A 534 -18.81 -5.23 5.63
CA LYS A 534 -18.14 -5.95 4.53
C LYS A 534 -17.35 -7.16 5.05
N THR A 535 -16.48 -6.99 6.06
CA THR A 535 -15.70 -8.10 6.63
C THR A 535 -16.60 -9.22 7.16
N HIS A 536 -17.66 -8.87 7.90
CA HIS A 536 -18.59 -9.88 8.42
C HIS A 536 -19.44 -10.54 7.33
N ASN A 537 -19.69 -9.85 6.22
CA ASN A 537 -20.34 -10.43 5.05
C ASN A 537 -19.45 -11.53 4.42
N PHE A 538 -18.13 -11.30 4.31
CA PHE A 538 -17.18 -12.32 3.83
C PHE A 538 -17.04 -13.51 4.77
N LEU A 539 -17.06 -13.25 6.07
CA LEU A 539 -17.11 -14.29 7.10
C LEU A 539 -18.46 -15.05 7.13
N LYS A 540 -19.41 -14.71 6.24
CA LYS A 540 -20.78 -15.25 6.19
C LYS A 540 -21.55 -15.07 7.50
N ASN A 541 -21.14 -14.11 8.32
CA ASN A 541 -21.85 -13.72 9.54
C ASN A 541 -22.86 -12.61 9.21
N TYR A 542 -23.91 -12.99 8.48
CA TYR A 542 -24.90 -12.04 7.96
C TYR A 542 -25.64 -11.28 9.07
N THR A 543 -25.79 -11.86 10.25
CA THR A 543 -26.41 -11.18 11.40
C THR A 543 -25.59 -9.98 11.84
N LYS A 544 -24.29 -10.15 12.07
CA LYS A 544 -23.39 -9.03 12.41
C LYS A 544 -23.23 -8.05 11.25
N ALA A 545 -23.16 -8.56 10.01
CA ALA A 545 -23.07 -7.70 8.84
C ALA A 545 -24.29 -6.76 8.72
N LEU A 546 -25.51 -7.28 8.93
CA LEU A 546 -26.73 -6.48 8.96
C LEU A 546 -26.78 -5.53 10.15
N GLU A 547 -26.31 -5.93 11.33
CA GLU A 547 -26.21 -5.04 12.50
C GLU A 547 -25.38 -3.80 12.18
N PHE A 548 -24.16 -3.99 11.66
CA PHE A 548 -23.27 -2.89 11.31
C PHE A 548 -23.80 -2.05 10.14
N ALA A 549 -24.35 -2.68 9.09
CA ALA A 549 -24.92 -1.97 7.95
C ALA A 549 -26.14 -1.11 8.35
N ASN A 550 -27.03 -1.63 9.20
CA ASN A 550 -28.18 -0.88 9.70
C ASN A 550 -27.75 0.27 10.62
N ARG A 551 -26.74 0.07 11.48
CA ARG A 551 -26.20 1.15 12.32
C ARG A 551 -25.59 2.27 11.47
N ALA A 552 -24.84 1.92 10.42
CA ALA A 552 -24.29 2.90 9.50
C ALA A 552 -25.39 3.66 8.76
N LEU A 553 -26.46 2.97 8.32
CA LEU A 553 -27.60 3.60 7.67
C LEU A 553 -28.38 4.53 8.61
N GLU A 554 -28.61 4.10 9.85
CA GLU A 554 -29.27 4.90 10.88
C GLU A 554 -28.50 6.22 11.11
N LEU A 555 -27.18 6.12 11.31
CA LEU A 555 -26.30 7.28 11.47
C LEU A 555 -26.30 8.17 10.22
N SER A 556 -26.23 7.58 9.03
CA SER A 556 -26.33 8.32 7.77
C SER A 556 -27.65 9.09 7.65
N GLN A 557 -28.78 8.49 8.02
CA GLN A 557 -30.11 9.11 7.93
C GLN A 557 -30.29 10.20 8.99
N GLN A 558 -29.87 9.94 10.23
CA GLN A 558 -29.93 10.93 11.32
C GLN A 558 -29.14 12.21 11.01
N ASN A 559 -28.04 12.07 10.26
CA ASN A 559 -27.13 13.18 9.94
C ASN A 559 -27.21 13.63 8.48
N SER A 560 -28.18 13.14 7.69
CA SER A 560 -28.29 13.42 6.24
C SER A 560 -26.97 13.27 5.46
N PHE A 561 -26.18 12.25 5.80
CA PHE A 561 -24.82 12.05 5.32
C PHE A 561 -24.65 10.71 4.60
N ARG A 562 -24.41 10.78 3.29
CA ARG A 562 -24.06 9.63 2.43
C ARG A 562 -24.98 8.41 2.60
N GLU A 563 -26.29 8.65 2.70
CA GLU A 563 -27.29 7.59 2.84
C GLU A 563 -27.15 6.54 1.73
N GLU A 564 -26.84 6.99 0.53
CA GLU A 564 -26.70 6.15 -0.65
C GLU A 564 -25.49 5.19 -0.56
N VAL A 565 -24.42 5.51 0.20
CA VAL A 565 -23.34 4.54 0.52
C VAL A 565 -23.85 3.48 1.47
N SER A 566 -24.49 3.89 2.56
CA SER A 566 -24.99 2.96 3.58
C SER A 566 -26.06 2.02 3.02
N LEU A 567 -26.92 2.52 2.12
CA LEU A 567 -27.87 1.71 1.38
C LEU A 567 -27.19 0.70 0.45
N ASN A 568 -26.10 1.08 -0.23
CA ASN A 568 -25.34 0.16 -1.08
C ASN A 568 -24.75 -1.01 -0.27
N ILE A 569 -24.14 -0.72 0.88
CA ILE A 569 -23.61 -1.75 1.79
C ILE A 569 -24.73 -2.65 2.33
N LEU A 570 -25.86 -2.07 2.71
CA LEU A 570 -27.00 -2.86 3.17
C LEU A 570 -27.54 -3.79 2.05
N ALA A 571 -27.63 -3.28 0.83
CA ALA A 571 -28.07 -4.06 -0.33
C ALA A 571 -27.09 -5.19 -0.67
N SER A 572 -25.77 -4.99 -0.51
CA SER A 572 -24.78 -6.04 -0.76
C SER A 572 -24.86 -7.15 0.29
N VAL A 573 -25.11 -6.81 1.55
CA VAL A 573 -25.37 -7.79 2.63
C VAL A 573 -26.67 -8.56 2.38
N TYR A 574 -27.76 -7.91 1.96
CA TYR A 574 -28.99 -8.62 1.58
C TYR A 574 -28.78 -9.56 0.40
N SER A 575 -28.01 -9.14 -0.59
CA SER A 575 -27.68 -9.97 -1.75
C SER A 575 -26.93 -11.23 -1.31
N ALA A 576 -25.88 -11.08 -0.49
CA ALA A 576 -25.05 -12.18 -0.02
C ALA A 576 -25.81 -13.15 0.92
N LYS A 577 -26.81 -12.65 1.65
CA LYS A 577 -27.74 -13.47 2.46
C LYS A 577 -28.76 -14.25 1.62
N GLY A 578 -28.92 -13.91 0.34
CA GLY A 578 -29.89 -14.52 -0.58
C GLY A 578 -31.24 -13.79 -0.67
N GLU A 579 -31.37 -12.61 -0.04
CA GLU A 579 -32.57 -11.76 -0.09
C GLU A 579 -32.53 -10.83 -1.30
N TYR A 580 -32.40 -11.41 -2.50
CA TYR A 580 -32.06 -10.69 -3.72
C TYR A 580 -33.07 -9.60 -4.12
N GLN A 581 -34.37 -9.82 -3.92
CA GLN A 581 -35.38 -8.82 -4.28
C GLN A 581 -35.24 -7.54 -3.45
N LYS A 582 -35.02 -7.67 -2.13
CA LYS A 582 -34.80 -6.52 -1.23
C LYS A 582 -33.54 -5.76 -1.63
N SER A 583 -32.47 -6.50 -1.97
CA SER A 583 -31.22 -5.91 -2.46
C SER A 583 -31.46 -5.11 -3.75
N LEU A 584 -32.11 -5.70 -4.75
CA LEU A 584 -32.41 -5.02 -6.03
C LEU A 584 -33.34 -3.82 -5.87
N ASP A 585 -34.31 -3.86 -4.96
CA ASP A 585 -35.20 -2.73 -4.69
C ASP A 585 -34.42 -1.53 -4.12
N ILE A 586 -33.45 -1.80 -3.23
CA ILE A 586 -32.54 -0.78 -2.71
C ILE A 586 -31.62 -0.27 -3.84
N TYR A 587 -30.96 -1.16 -4.59
CA TYR A 587 -30.06 -0.72 -5.67
C TYR A 587 -30.77 0.11 -6.73
N LYS A 588 -32.02 -0.23 -7.11
CA LYS A 588 -32.81 0.59 -8.05
C LYS A 588 -33.08 2.00 -7.51
N LYS A 589 -33.37 2.14 -6.21
CA LYS A 589 -33.55 3.45 -5.55
C LYS A 589 -32.26 4.27 -5.62
N VAL A 590 -31.13 3.65 -5.26
CA VAL A 590 -29.80 4.29 -5.26
C VAL A 590 -29.34 4.63 -6.68
N LEU A 591 -29.59 3.76 -7.66
CA LEU A 591 -29.28 3.97 -9.08
C LEU A 591 -30.08 5.13 -9.67
N ALA A 592 -31.40 5.19 -9.40
CA ALA A 592 -32.25 6.28 -9.86
C ALA A 592 -31.81 7.63 -9.29
N TYR A 593 -31.42 7.65 -8.01
CA TYR A 593 -30.82 8.84 -7.39
C TYR A 593 -29.49 9.21 -8.07
N SER A 594 -28.60 8.24 -8.26
CA SER A 594 -27.28 8.46 -8.88
C SER A 594 -27.39 9.01 -10.29
N ARG A 595 -28.35 8.51 -11.10
CA ARG A 595 -28.64 9.03 -12.45
C ARG A 595 -29.20 10.44 -12.44
N LYS A 596 -30.18 10.71 -11.57
CA LYS A 596 -30.80 12.04 -11.43
C LYS A 596 -29.75 13.10 -11.07
N VAL A 597 -28.76 12.71 -10.28
CA VAL A 597 -27.71 13.58 -9.75
C VAL A 597 -26.42 13.52 -10.58
N GLY A 598 -26.36 12.67 -11.62
CA GLY A 598 -25.20 12.57 -12.52
C GLY A 598 -23.94 11.96 -11.89
N LEU A 599 -24.07 11.06 -10.91
CA LEU A 599 -22.96 10.36 -10.25
C LEU A 599 -22.46 9.17 -11.12
N ARG A 600 -21.72 9.44 -12.20
CA ARG A 600 -21.36 8.42 -13.21
C ARG A 600 -20.53 7.25 -12.68
N ILE A 601 -19.50 7.52 -11.86
CA ILE A 601 -18.66 6.47 -11.26
C ILE A 601 -19.51 5.55 -10.38
N ARG A 602 -20.39 6.14 -9.58
CA ARG A 602 -21.28 5.40 -8.69
C ARG A 602 -22.38 4.65 -9.44
N GLU A 603 -22.88 5.22 -10.53
CA GLU A 603 -23.79 4.54 -11.44
C GLU A 603 -23.17 3.22 -11.94
N ALA A 604 -21.92 3.26 -12.43
CA ALA A 604 -21.20 2.07 -12.88
C ALA A 604 -21.05 1.03 -11.76
N LEU A 605 -20.68 1.45 -10.55
CA LEU A 605 -20.53 0.55 -9.40
C LEU A 605 -21.83 -0.14 -9.00
N ILE A 606 -22.94 0.60 -8.94
CA ILE A 606 -24.26 0.02 -8.58
C ILE A 606 -24.72 -0.96 -9.67
N LEU A 607 -24.44 -0.67 -10.94
CA LEU A 607 -24.74 -1.59 -12.03
C LEU A 607 -23.95 -2.90 -11.89
N GLY A 608 -22.67 -2.83 -11.53
CA GLY A 608 -21.85 -3.99 -11.21
C GLY A 608 -22.46 -4.82 -10.06
N ASP A 609 -22.76 -4.18 -8.93
CA ASP A 609 -23.37 -4.83 -7.75
C ASP A 609 -24.76 -5.45 -8.06
N MET A 610 -25.56 -4.78 -8.88
CA MET A 610 -26.84 -5.29 -9.38
C MET A 610 -26.65 -6.50 -10.29
N SER A 611 -25.65 -6.48 -11.17
CA SER A 611 -25.38 -7.58 -12.10
C SER A 611 -24.99 -8.86 -11.36
N ILE A 612 -24.19 -8.74 -10.30
CA ILE A 612 -23.82 -9.86 -9.42
C ILE A 612 -25.07 -10.42 -8.74
N THR A 613 -25.96 -9.53 -8.28
CA THR A 613 -27.23 -9.93 -7.67
C THR A 613 -28.14 -10.67 -8.65
N TYR A 614 -28.24 -10.20 -9.90
CA TYR A 614 -28.94 -10.92 -10.97
C TYR A 614 -28.29 -12.26 -11.31
N GLN A 615 -26.96 -12.33 -11.31
CA GLN A 615 -26.22 -13.58 -11.51
C GLN A 615 -26.52 -14.59 -10.40
N TRP A 616 -26.57 -14.18 -9.13
CA TRP A 616 -26.94 -15.05 -8.01
C TRP A 616 -28.41 -15.50 -8.06
N GLN A 617 -29.31 -14.67 -8.61
CA GLN A 617 -30.66 -15.06 -8.99
C GLN A 617 -30.72 -16.00 -10.21
N LYS A 618 -29.59 -16.28 -10.86
CA LYS A 618 -29.47 -17.01 -12.14
C LYS A 618 -30.15 -16.32 -13.33
N ASN A 619 -30.38 -15.01 -13.23
CA ASN A 619 -30.93 -14.19 -14.29
C ASN A 619 -29.81 -13.60 -15.18
N TYR A 620 -29.10 -14.47 -15.88
CA TYR A 620 -27.86 -14.12 -16.59
C TYR A 620 -28.07 -13.12 -17.73
N ASN A 621 -29.22 -13.15 -18.41
CA ASN A 621 -29.53 -12.17 -19.46
C ASN A 621 -29.66 -10.75 -18.90
N GLN A 622 -30.33 -10.60 -17.75
CA GLN A 622 -30.42 -9.29 -17.09
C GLN A 622 -29.06 -8.85 -16.55
N ALA A 623 -28.27 -9.76 -15.97
CA ALA A 623 -26.92 -9.47 -15.54
C ALA A 623 -26.05 -8.93 -16.69
N ILE A 624 -26.07 -9.58 -17.87
CA ILE A 624 -25.35 -9.12 -19.06
C ILE A 624 -25.84 -7.76 -19.54
N ASN A 625 -27.15 -7.53 -19.57
CA ASN A 625 -27.70 -6.23 -20.00
C ASN A 625 -27.25 -5.10 -19.05
N THR A 626 -27.27 -5.34 -17.73
CA THR A 626 -26.78 -4.41 -16.73
C THR A 626 -25.27 -4.18 -16.84
N LEU A 627 -24.48 -5.23 -17.09
CA LEU A 627 -23.03 -5.11 -17.30
C LEU A 627 -22.65 -4.40 -18.60
N ASN A 628 -23.45 -4.53 -19.66
CA ASN A 628 -23.21 -3.77 -20.89
C ASN A 628 -23.45 -2.26 -20.65
N GLU A 629 -24.46 -1.92 -19.83
CA GLU A 629 -24.67 -0.53 -19.42
C GLU A 629 -23.49 -0.02 -18.55
N GLU A 630 -22.99 -0.84 -17.62
CA GLU A 630 -21.77 -0.51 -16.86
C GLU A 630 -20.56 -0.34 -17.78
N LEU A 631 -20.34 -1.27 -18.72
CA LEU A 631 -19.17 -1.30 -19.61
C LEU A 631 -19.06 -0.04 -20.45
N GLU A 632 -20.17 0.46 -20.99
CA GLU A 632 -20.19 1.72 -21.74
C GLU A 632 -19.80 2.91 -20.85
N LEU A 633 -20.26 2.93 -19.58
CA LEU A 633 -19.83 3.95 -18.62
C LEU A 633 -18.35 3.82 -18.28
N ARG A 634 -17.83 2.62 -18.02
CA ARG A 634 -16.40 2.41 -17.73
C ARG A 634 -15.51 2.88 -18.87
N ARG A 635 -15.93 2.67 -20.11
CA ARG A 635 -15.25 3.18 -21.32
C ARG A 635 -15.32 4.70 -21.44
N GLU A 636 -16.49 5.30 -21.21
CA GLU A 636 -16.66 6.77 -21.16
C GLU A 636 -15.71 7.39 -20.12
N LEU A 637 -15.61 6.75 -18.96
CA LEU A 637 -14.75 7.13 -17.84
C LEU A 637 -13.27 6.80 -18.07
N LYS A 638 -12.90 6.03 -19.10
CA LYS A 638 -11.54 5.49 -19.33
C LYS A 638 -11.00 4.68 -18.14
N ASP A 639 -11.88 4.01 -17.39
CA ASP A 639 -11.53 3.13 -16.28
C ASP A 639 -11.16 1.75 -16.82
N SER A 640 -9.88 1.55 -17.16
CA SER A 640 -9.38 0.28 -17.71
C SER A 640 -9.58 -0.90 -16.76
N THR A 641 -9.49 -0.69 -15.45
CA THR A 641 -9.62 -1.77 -14.47
C THR A 641 -11.07 -2.22 -14.37
N GLY A 642 -12.01 -1.27 -14.26
CA GLY A 642 -13.44 -1.56 -14.27
C GLY A 642 -13.93 -2.10 -15.63
N GLU A 643 -13.34 -1.69 -16.76
CA GLU A 643 -13.63 -2.28 -18.07
C GLU A 643 -13.25 -3.77 -18.10
N ALA A 644 -12.06 -4.13 -17.63
CA ALA A 644 -11.61 -5.52 -17.56
C ALA A 644 -12.54 -6.36 -16.65
N GLU A 645 -12.96 -5.82 -15.52
CA GLU A 645 -13.89 -6.49 -14.60
C GLU A 645 -15.27 -6.72 -15.22
N ALA A 646 -15.86 -5.68 -15.83
CA ALA A 646 -17.17 -5.78 -16.48
C ALA A 646 -17.15 -6.83 -17.60
N LEU A 647 -16.10 -6.83 -18.45
CA LEU A 647 -15.91 -7.84 -19.51
C LEU A 647 -15.78 -9.25 -18.94
N TYR A 648 -15.04 -9.42 -17.84
CA TYR A 648 -14.91 -10.70 -17.17
C TYR A 648 -16.26 -11.22 -16.65
N LEU A 649 -17.03 -10.36 -15.98
CA LEU A 649 -18.36 -10.71 -15.49
C LEU A 649 -19.34 -11.02 -16.63
N ILE A 650 -19.27 -10.29 -17.75
CA ILE A 650 -20.04 -10.62 -18.96
C ILE A 650 -19.66 -12.02 -19.47
N ALA A 651 -18.36 -12.33 -19.52
CA ALA A 651 -17.88 -13.63 -19.97
C ALA A 651 -18.39 -14.78 -19.08
N ILE A 652 -18.42 -14.60 -17.76
CA ILE A 652 -18.99 -15.58 -16.81
C ILE A 652 -20.48 -15.80 -17.10
N ASN A 653 -21.25 -14.73 -17.24
CA ASN A 653 -22.70 -14.82 -17.48
C ASN A 653 -23.01 -15.42 -18.86
N GLN A 654 -22.21 -15.11 -19.88
CA GLN A 654 -22.32 -15.72 -21.21
C GLN A 654 -22.00 -17.22 -21.17
N ARG A 655 -20.99 -17.62 -20.41
CA ARG A 655 -20.69 -19.04 -20.16
C ARG A 655 -21.87 -19.76 -19.53
N HIS A 656 -22.53 -19.15 -18.53
CA HIS A 656 -23.74 -19.74 -17.91
C HIS A 656 -24.91 -19.90 -18.89
N LEU A 657 -25.00 -19.07 -19.93
CA LEU A 657 -25.97 -19.20 -21.02
C LEU A 657 -25.54 -20.20 -22.12
N GLY A 658 -24.34 -20.77 -22.04
CA GLY A 658 -23.78 -21.66 -23.07
C GLY A 658 -23.15 -20.93 -24.27
N ASN A 659 -23.04 -19.59 -24.22
CA ASN A 659 -22.48 -18.75 -25.28
C ASN A 659 -20.94 -18.68 -25.17
N LEU A 660 -20.27 -19.83 -25.31
CA LEU A 660 -18.85 -19.98 -25.05
C LEU A 660 -17.95 -19.11 -25.95
N GLU A 661 -18.31 -18.94 -27.22
CA GLU A 661 -17.56 -18.08 -28.15
C GLU A 661 -17.59 -16.60 -27.76
N ALA A 662 -18.75 -16.12 -27.30
CA ALA A 662 -18.87 -14.75 -26.80
C ALA A 662 -18.07 -14.57 -25.50
N ALA A 663 -18.15 -15.56 -24.60
CA ALA A 663 -17.38 -15.57 -23.36
C ALA A 663 -15.87 -15.55 -23.65
N LEU A 664 -15.43 -16.32 -24.65
CA LEU A 664 -14.04 -16.36 -25.12
C LEU A 664 -13.55 -14.97 -25.59
N SER A 665 -14.35 -14.28 -26.39
CA SER A 665 -14.01 -12.93 -26.89
C SER A 665 -13.84 -11.91 -25.75
N ASN A 666 -14.74 -11.96 -24.77
CA ASN A 666 -14.70 -11.06 -23.62
C ASN A 666 -13.51 -11.33 -22.69
N ILE A 667 -13.18 -12.60 -22.41
CA ILE A 667 -11.98 -12.92 -21.61
C ILE A 667 -10.69 -12.57 -22.34
N GLN A 668 -10.63 -12.75 -23.67
CA GLN A 668 -9.46 -12.33 -24.46
C GLN A 668 -9.23 -10.81 -24.35
N THR A 669 -10.31 -10.02 -24.40
CA THR A 669 -10.23 -8.57 -24.26
C THR A 669 -9.80 -8.18 -22.85
N THR A 670 -10.36 -8.83 -21.82
CA THR A 670 -9.95 -8.68 -20.42
C THR A 670 -8.44 -8.91 -20.26
N ILE A 671 -7.94 -10.02 -20.80
CA ILE A 671 -6.52 -10.40 -20.72
C ILE A 671 -5.63 -9.36 -21.42
N LYS A 672 -6.06 -8.78 -22.55
CA LYS A 672 -5.31 -7.69 -23.22
C LYS A 672 -5.20 -6.45 -22.35
N ILE A 673 -6.29 -6.05 -21.68
CA ILE A 673 -6.31 -4.86 -20.82
C ILE A 673 -5.36 -5.05 -19.63
N VAL A 674 -5.47 -6.17 -18.91
CA VAL A 674 -4.60 -6.42 -17.74
C VAL A 674 -3.13 -6.57 -18.13
N GLU A 675 -2.83 -7.12 -19.30
CA GLU A 675 -1.46 -7.20 -19.82
C GLU A 675 -0.92 -5.85 -20.25
N ASN A 676 -1.77 -4.93 -20.73
CA ASN A 676 -1.39 -3.56 -21.02
C ASN A 676 -1.08 -2.79 -19.72
N ILE A 677 -1.96 -2.88 -18.71
CA ILE A 677 -1.73 -2.30 -17.38
C ILE A 677 -0.40 -2.82 -16.80
N ARG A 678 -0.21 -4.14 -16.80
CA ARG A 678 1.03 -4.79 -16.35
C ARG A 678 2.24 -4.31 -17.17
N GLY A 679 2.11 -4.23 -18.49
CA GLY A 679 3.19 -3.81 -19.39
C GLY A 679 3.69 -2.39 -19.13
N ASN A 680 2.83 -1.50 -18.65
CA ASN A 680 3.14 -0.10 -18.36
C ASN A 680 3.82 0.13 -17.00
N VAL A 681 3.84 -0.87 -16.12
CA VAL A 681 4.52 -0.79 -14.82
C VAL A 681 6.02 -1.07 -15.02
N GLN A 682 6.88 -0.12 -14.65
CA GLN A 682 8.32 -0.25 -14.87
C GLN A 682 8.99 -1.22 -13.89
N SER A 683 8.46 -1.33 -12.68
CA SER A 683 8.99 -2.28 -11.69
C SER A 683 8.57 -3.70 -12.05
N ASP A 684 9.54 -4.54 -12.40
CA ASP A 684 9.37 -5.99 -12.53
C ASP A 684 8.68 -6.57 -11.30
N GLU A 685 9.04 -6.08 -10.12
CA GLU A 685 8.47 -6.51 -8.86
C GLU A 685 6.97 -6.21 -8.78
N LEU A 686 6.54 -5.00 -9.15
CA LEU A 686 5.13 -4.63 -9.13
C LEU A 686 4.32 -5.32 -10.25
N ARG A 687 4.93 -5.57 -11.43
CA ARG A 687 4.33 -6.36 -12.52
C ARG A 687 4.00 -7.79 -12.12
N THR A 688 4.85 -8.31 -11.26
CA THR A 688 4.77 -9.62 -10.66
C THR A 688 3.62 -9.65 -9.66
N SER A 689 3.68 -8.88 -8.58
CA SER A 689 2.58 -8.85 -7.60
C SER A 689 1.20 -8.57 -8.22
N TYR A 690 1.15 -7.75 -9.27
CA TYR A 690 -0.09 -7.50 -10.00
C TYR A 690 -0.61 -8.76 -10.73
N PHE A 691 0.26 -9.59 -11.30
CA PHE A 691 -0.12 -10.85 -11.95
C PHE A 691 -0.84 -11.80 -10.98
N ALA A 692 -0.40 -11.89 -9.73
CA ALA A 692 -1.06 -12.69 -8.71
C ALA A 692 -2.54 -12.28 -8.52
N THR A 693 -2.83 -10.99 -8.64
CA THR A 693 -4.21 -10.46 -8.51
C THR A 693 -5.11 -10.78 -9.70
N VAL A 694 -4.54 -11.13 -10.87
CA VAL A 694 -5.28 -11.39 -12.12
C VAL A 694 -5.20 -12.85 -12.61
N GLN A 695 -4.58 -13.75 -11.85
CA GLN A 695 -4.38 -15.15 -12.22
C GLN A 695 -5.71 -15.88 -12.51
N ASN A 696 -6.79 -15.50 -11.84
CA ASN A 696 -8.12 -16.07 -12.06
C ASN A 696 -8.66 -15.84 -13.46
N TYR A 697 -8.28 -14.76 -14.15
CA TYR A 697 -8.65 -14.53 -15.55
C TYR A 697 -8.01 -15.58 -16.46
N TYR A 698 -6.76 -15.97 -16.20
CA TYR A 698 -6.06 -17.01 -16.95
C TYR A 698 -6.68 -18.40 -16.73
N LYS A 699 -6.99 -18.75 -15.49
CA LYS A 699 -7.65 -20.02 -15.15
C LYS A 699 -9.02 -20.12 -15.84
N PHE A 700 -9.81 -19.05 -15.82
CA PHE A 700 -11.10 -19.01 -16.50
C PHE A 700 -10.97 -19.09 -18.02
N TYR A 701 -9.95 -18.44 -18.60
CA TYR A 701 -9.68 -18.54 -20.03
C TYR A 701 -9.33 -19.97 -20.46
N ILE A 702 -8.47 -20.66 -19.71
CA ILE A 702 -8.16 -22.08 -19.93
C ILE A 702 -9.45 -22.92 -19.90
N ASP A 703 -10.28 -22.75 -18.87
CA ASP A 703 -11.56 -23.48 -18.74
C ASP A 703 -12.50 -23.25 -19.94
N LEU A 704 -12.59 -22.03 -20.48
CA LEU A 704 -13.39 -21.73 -21.68
C LEU A 704 -12.85 -22.42 -22.93
N LEU A 705 -11.52 -22.38 -23.14
CA LEU A 705 -10.88 -23.05 -24.27
C LEU A 705 -11.08 -24.57 -24.21
N MET A 706 -11.00 -25.15 -23.02
CA MET A 706 -11.20 -26.58 -22.82
C MET A 706 -12.65 -27.01 -23.05
N GLN A 707 -13.64 -26.22 -22.62
CA GLN A 707 -15.06 -26.47 -22.94
C GLN A 707 -15.34 -26.38 -24.45
N LEU A 708 -14.71 -25.44 -25.14
CA LEU A 708 -14.80 -25.33 -26.59
C LEU A 708 -14.18 -26.53 -27.29
N HIS A 709 -13.03 -27.01 -26.80
CA HIS A 709 -12.40 -28.23 -27.28
C HIS A 709 -13.27 -29.48 -27.06
N GLU A 710 -13.90 -29.61 -25.89
CA GLU A 710 -14.82 -30.71 -25.61
C GLU A 710 -16.01 -30.74 -26.57
N LYS A 711 -16.56 -29.56 -26.89
CA LYS A 711 -17.69 -29.41 -27.83
C LYS A 711 -17.29 -29.73 -29.28
N ASP A 712 -16.09 -29.32 -29.69
CA ASP A 712 -15.52 -29.59 -31.01
C ASP A 712 -13.99 -29.75 -30.91
N PRO A 713 -13.47 -30.99 -30.89
CA PRO A 713 -12.04 -31.25 -30.77
C PRO A 713 -11.19 -30.72 -31.92
N THR A 714 -11.80 -30.41 -33.07
CA THR A 714 -11.13 -29.86 -34.25
C THR A 714 -11.14 -28.34 -34.28
N LYS A 715 -11.86 -27.70 -33.34
CA LYS A 715 -11.98 -26.24 -33.28
C LYS A 715 -10.60 -25.62 -33.09
N VAL A 716 -10.29 -24.68 -33.98
CA VAL A 716 -9.10 -23.84 -33.89
C VAL A 716 -9.45 -22.59 -33.10
N CYS A 717 -8.71 -22.36 -32.03
CA CYS A 717 -8.78 -21.16 -31.22
C CYS A 717 -7.57 -20.27 -31.50
N GLU A 718 -7.70 -18.99 -31.17
CA GLU A 718 -6.65 -17.99 -31.34
C GLU A 718 -6.35 -17.32 -30.00
N PHE A 719 -5.08 -17.00 -29.77
CA PHE A 719 -4.61 -16.19 -28.65
C PHE A 719 -3.77 -15.05 -29.21
N ASN A 720 -4.16 -13.82 -28.88
CA ASN A 720 -3.55 -12.60 -29.39
C ASN A 720 -3.28 -11.62 -28.24
N ILE A 721 -2.01 -11.37 -27.94
CA ILE A 721 -1.58 -10.33 -27.01
C ILE A 721 -0.34 -9.66 -27.56
N GLN A 722 -0.38 -8.33 -27.71
CA GLN A 722 0.72 -7.56 -28.28
C GLN A 722 1.15 -8.18 -29.64
N ASP A 723 2.43 -8.51 -29.81
CA ASP A 723 2.96 -9.10 -31.04
C ASP A 723 2.86 -10.64 -31.09
N LEU A 724 2.35 -11.29 -30.03
CA LEU A 724 2.23 -12.74 -29.96
C LEU A 724 0.87 -13.19 -30.47
N LYS A 725 0.89 -13.97 -31.55
CA LYS A 725 -0.28 -14.61 -32.17
C LYS A 725 -0.09 -16.12 -32.23
N ILE A 726 -0.98 -16.85 -31.57
CA ILE A 726 -1.00 -18.31 -31.56
C ILE A 726 -2.35 -18.75 -32.10
N LYS A 727 -2.31 -19.69 -33.04
CA LYS A 727 -3.50 -20.25 -33.68
C LYS A 727 -3.32 -21.75 -33.80
N ASP A 728 -4.07 -22.49 -32.99
CA ASP A 728 -3.99 -23.94 -32.89
C ASP A 728 -5.32 -24.50 -32.35
N ARG A 729 -5.43 -25.83 -32.17
CA ARG A 729 -6.55 -26.44 -31.45
C ARG A 729 -6.72 -25.81 -30.06
N CYS A 730 -7.96 -25.68 -29.60
CA CYS A 730 -8.25 -24.99 -28.34
C CYS A 730 -7.53 -25.59 -27.12
N ASP A 731 -7.32 -26.92 -27.08
CA ASP A 731 -6.54 -27.59 -26.03
C ASP A 731 -5.04 -27.25 -26.08
N ALA A 732 -4.47 -27.09 -27.28
CA ALA A 732 -3.08 -26.66 -27.46
C ALA A 732 -2.88 -25.19 -27.06
N VAL A 733 -3.83 -24.31 -27.41
CA VAL A 733 -3.83 -22.91 -26.96
C VAL A 733 -3.96 -22.82 -25.44
N ALA A 734 -4.82 -23.65 -24.84
CA ALA A 734 -4.97 -23.72 -23.38
C ALA A 734 -3.68 -24.18 -22.68
N LEU A 735 -2.99 -25.19 -23.23
CA LEU A 735 -1.68 -25.64 -22.77
C LEU A 735 -0.65 -24.50 -22.80
N HIS A 736 -0.60 -23.74 -23.89
CA HIS A 736 0.29 -22.57 -23.99
C HIS A 736 -0.01 -21.52 -22.91
N ILE A 737 -1.28 -21.21 -22.68
CA ILE A 737 -1.69 -20.24 -21.64
C ILE A 737 -1.32 -20.76 -20.25
N SER A 738 -1.44 -22.07 -19.99
CA SER A 738 -0.98 -22.71 -18.76
C SER A 738 0.53 -22.53 -18.56
N GLU A 739 1.33 -22.80 -19.59
CA GLU A 739 2.79 -22.59 -19.54
C GLU A 739 3.16 -21.11 -19.33
N ARG A 740 2.47 -20.19 -20.01
CA ARG A 740 2.67 -18.74 -19.85
C ARG A 740 2.37 -18.29 -18.42
N ALA A 741 1.29 -18.80 -17.81
CA ALA A 741 0.96 -18.49 -16.42
C ALA A 741 2.02 -19.04 -15.45
N ARG A 742 2.48 -20.29 -15.62
CA ARG A 742 3.51 -20.92 -14.77
C ARG A 742 4.86 -20.22 -14.82
N ALA A 743 5.29 -19.81 -16.02
CA ALA A 743 6.54 -19.08 -16.20
C ALA A 743 6.55 -17.74 -15.44
N ARG A 744 5.37 -17.14 -15.24
CA ARG A 744 5.19 -15.89 -14.48
C ARG A 744 5.13 -16.11 -12.97
N SER A 745 4.50 -17.19 -12.50
CA SER A 745 4.51 -17.56 -11.08
C SER A 745 5.92 -17.77 -10.49
N LEU A 746 6.90 -18.16 -11.32
CA LEU A 746 8.32 -18.20 -10.88
C LEU A 746 8.84 -16.81 -10.47
N VAL A 747 8.42 -15.77 -11.18
CA VAL A 747 8.84 -14.40 -10.90
C VAL A 747 8.29 -13.92 -9.56
N GLU A 748 7.06 -14.33 -9.22
CA GLU A 748 6.44 -14.07 -7.90
C GLU A 748 7.29 -14.60 -6.76
N LEU A 749 7.77 -15.83 -6.94
CA LEU A 749 8.57 -16.54 -5.95
C LEU A 749 9.92 -15.86 -5.70
N LEU A 750 10.56 -15.33 -6.75
CA LEU A 750 11.80 -14.55 -6.63
C LEU A 750 11.59 -13.24 -5.84
N LYS A 751 10.42 -12.62 -6.01
CA LYS A 751 10.09 -11.36 -5.33
C LYS A 751 9.75 -11.58 -3.85
N ALA A 752 8.96 -12.59 -3.50
CA ALA A 752 8.64 -12.90 -2.10
C ALA A 752 9.92 -12.98 -1.22
N GLY A 753 11.06 -13.31 -1.84
CA GLY A 753 12.34 -13.50 -1.16
C GLY A 753 13.28 -12.34 -1.10
N ASN A 754 12.90 -11.19 -1.68
CA ASN A 754 13.84 -10.11 -1.96
C ASN A 754 15.14 -10.66 -2.60
N VAL A 755 14.99 -11.57 -3.58
CA VAL A 755 16.13 -12.24 -4.22
C VAL A 755 16.86 -11.23 -5.11
N ASN A 756 17.93 -10.66 -4.57
CA ASN A 756 18.79 -9.75 -5.30
C ASN A 756 19.77 -10.56 -6.14
N LEU A 757 19.43 -10.79 -7.41
CA LEU A 757 20.32 -11.42 -8.38
C LEU A 757 21.52 -10.50 -8.65
N ARG A 758 22.63 -10.77 -7.97
CA ARG A 758 23.89 -10.01 -8.05
C ARG A 758 24.94 -10.70 -8.92
N LYS A 759 24.58 -11.84 -9.51
CA LYS A 759 25.43 -12.62 -10.42
C LYS A 759 25.75 -11.77 -11.66
N ASN A 760 27.03 -11.70 -12.03
CA ASN A 760 27.57 -10.96 -13.18
C ASN A 760 27.34 -9.44 -13.21
N VAL A 761 26.97 -8.83 -12.08
CA VAL A 761 26.89 -7.36 -11.97
C VAL A 761 28.30 -6.79 -11.73
N ASP A 762 28.65 -5.71 -12.43
CA ASP A 762 29.92 -5.00 -12.24
C ASP A 762 30.14 -4.68 -10.74
N PRO A 763 31.25 -5.15 -10.14
CA PRO A 763 31.60 -4.84 -8.76
C PRO A 763 31.63 -3.34 -8.46
N GLN A 764 31.95 -2.49 -9.45
CA GLN A 764 31.91 -1.04 -9.31
C GLN A 764 30.48 -0.53 -9.14
N LEU A 765 29.52 -1.03 -9.93
CA LEU A 765 28.11 -0.66 -9.81
C LEU A 765 27.51 -1.11 -8.47
N LEU A 766 27.88 -2.30 -7.98
CA LEU A 766 27.45 -2.78 -6.65
C LEU A 766 28.09 -2.00 -5.50
N ALA A 767 29.35 -1.59 -5.65
CA ALA A 767 30.01 -0.72 -4.69
C ALA A 767 29.39 0.68 -4.69
N GLU A 768 29.02 1.18 -5.87
CA GLU A 768 28.35 2.47 -6.06
C GLU A 768 26.93 2.45 -5.49
N GLU A 769 26.15 1.39 -5.70
CA GLU A 769 24.84 1.18 -5.07
C GLU A 769 24.96 1.18 -3.53
N ARG A 770 25.91 0.41 -2.96
CA ARG A 770 26.13 0.43 -1.50
C ARG A 770 26.60 1.79 -1.01
N ARG A 771 27.45 2.48 -1.78
CA ARG A 771 27.91 3.83 -1.45
C ARG A 771 26.73 4.79 -1.44
N LEU A 772 25.83 4.71 -2.42
CA LEU A 772 24.62 5.52 -2.52
C LEU A 772 23.65 5.21 -1.38
N GLN A 773 23.40 3.94 -1.06
CA GLN A 773 22.56 3.54 0.07
C GLN A 773 23.11 4.04 1.42
N ASN A 774 24.42 3.92 1.63
CA ASN A 774 25.06 4.43 2.84
C ASN A 774 25.01 5.96 2.92
N LYS A 775 25.23 6.66 1.80
CA LYS A 775 25.10 8.12 1.72
C LYS A 775 23.67 8.58 1.95
N LEU A 776 22.69 7.89 1.35
CA LEU A 776 21.27 8.17 1.51
C LEU A 776 20.88 8.02 2.98
N LYS A 777 21.17 6.87 3.59
CA LYS A 777 20.92 6.61 5.01
C LYS A 777 21.59 7.64 5.91
N LEU A 778 22.83 8.03 5.60
CA LEU A 778 23.56 9.04 6.37
C LEU A 778 22.88 10.42 6.29
N GLN A 779 22.42 10.83 5.10
CA GLN A 779 21.73 12.11 4.92
C GLN A 779 20.32 12.10 5.49
N GLU A 780 19.59 10.98 5.39
CA GLU A 780 18.29 10.78 6.05
C GLU A 780 18.43 10.82 7.58
N THR A 781 19.48 10.20 8.13
CA THR A 781 19.79 10.28 9.56
C THR A 781 20.15 11.71 9.96
N ARG A 782 20.96 12.41 9.16
CA ARG A 782 21.34 13.80 9.40
C ARG A 782 20.13 14.74 9.34
N LEU A 783 19.22 14.52 8.41
CA LEU A 783 17.95 15.23 8.32
C LEU A 783 17.10 14.96 9.56
N SER A 784 16.98 13.70 9.98
CA SER A 784 16.29 13.32 11.23
C SER A 784 16.94 13.98 12.47
N GLU A 785 18.26 14.08 12.52
CA GLU A 785 18.99 14.82 13.57
C GLU A 785 18.76 16.32 13.51
N PHE A 786 18.63 16.93 12.33
CA PHE A 786 18.27 18.34 12.20
C PHE A 786 16.85 18.58 12.72
N LEU A 787 15.92 17.71 12.35
CA LEU A 787 14.49 17.80 12.69
C LEU A 787 14.19 17.48 14.16
N SER A 788 15.09 16.77 14.86
CA SER A 788 14.96 16.42 16.28
C SER A 788 15.66 17.41 17.23
N ARG A 789 16.39 18.41 16.71
CA ARG A 789 17.02 19.45 17.53
C ARG A 789 16.01 20.49 18.00
N GLU A 790 16.22 20.98 19.21
CA GLU A 790 15.39 22.02 19.84
C GLU A 790 15.44 23.38 19.10
N LYS A 791 16.52 23.60 18.34
CA LYS A 791 16.71 24.73 17.42
C LYS A 791 17.15 24.19 16.06
N LEU A 792 16.35 24.45 15.03
CA LEU A 792 16.60 23.98 13.67
C LEU A 792 17.86 24.68 13.09
N PRO A 793 18.67 23.96 12.30
CA PRO A 793 19.71 24.60 11.49
C PRO A 793 19.12 25.52 10.42
N PRO A 794 19.93 26.43 9.83
CA PRO A 794 19.49 27.32 8.75
C PRO A 794 18.80 26.56 7.60
N THR A 795 17.69 27.09 7.10
CA THR A 795 16.86 26.48 6.04
C THR A 795 17.66 26.14 4.78
N GLU A 796 18.70 26.93 4.48
CA GLU A 796 19.61 26.69 3.37
C GLU A 796 20.37 25.37 3.51
N LEU A 797 20.72 24.98 4.74
CA LEU A 797 21.38 23.71 5.05
C LEU A 797 20.42 22.53 4.93
N ILE A 798 19.17 22.68 5.38
CA ILE A 798 18.11 21.66 5.27
C ILE A 798 17.74 21.45 3.80
N ASN A 799 17.55 22.53 3.03
CA ASN A 799 17.27 22.48 1.60
C ASN A 799 18.42 21.82 0.83
N LYS A 800 19.67 22.12 1.19
CA LYS A 800 20.84 21.47 0.62
C LYS A 800 20.87 19.97 0.92
N THR A 801 20.59 19.56 2.17
CA THR A 801 20.51 18.14 2.53
C THR A 801 19.35 17.43 1.81
N ASN A 802 18.20 18.08 1.65
CA ASN A 802 17.07 17.54 0.89
C ASN A 802 17.39 17.39 -0.60
N GLN A 803 18.03 18.39 -1.22
CA GLN A 803 18.53 18.28 -2.60
C GLN A 803 19.56 17.16 -2.75
N GLU A 804 20.46 16.99 -1.78
CA GLU A 804 21.42 15.89 -1.76
C GLU A 804 20.69 14.54 -1.68
N ILE A 805 19.64 14.39 -0.86
CA ILE A 805 18.81 13.17 -0.79
C ILE A 805 18.11 12.91 -2.11
N THR A 806 17.48 13.92 -2.73
CA THR A 806 16.81 13.77 -4.03
C THR A 806 17.78 13.35 -5.13
N ASN A 807 18.96 13.97 -5.19
CA ASN A 807 20.00 13.60 -6.15
C ASN A 807 20.48 12.17 -5.91
N LEU A 808 20.69 11.78 -4.65
CA LEU A 808 21.09 10.41 -4.27
C LEU A 808 20.01 9.38 -4.61
N LEU A 809 18.73 9.71 -4.45
CA LEU A 809 17.61 8.85 -4.86
C LEU A 809 17.58 8.67 -6.38
N GLN A 810 17.81 9.75 -7.13
CA GLN A 810 17.83 9.71 -8.59
C GLN A 810 19.06 8.95 -9.13
N GLU A 811 20.24 9.16 -8.54
CA GLU A 811 21.45 8.38 -8.80
C GLU A 811 21.24 6.91 -8.43
N SER A 812 20.59 6.61 -7.30
CA SER A 812 20.27 5.25 -6.89
C SER A 812 19.33 4.57 -7.89
N GLN A 813 18.31 5.28 -8.39
CA GLN A 813 17.44 4.78 -9.45
C GLN A 813 18.21 4.53 -10.75
N GLN A 814 19.12 5.42 -11.15
CA GLN A 814 19.95 5.25 -12.35
C GLN A 814 20.94 4.09 -12.22
N ILE A 815 21.58 3.93 -11.07
CA ILE A 815 22.49 2.81 -10.80
C ILE A 815 21.71 1.51 -10.76
N THR A 816 20.53 1.49 -10.14
CA THR A 816 19.64 0.33 -10.17
C THR A 816 19.24 0.01 -11.61
N ALA A 817 18.91 1.01 -12.44
CA ALA A 817 18.62 0.82 -13.87
C ALA A 817 19.83 0.32 -14.68
N LYS A 818 21.05 0.77 -14.38
CA LYS A 818 22.29 0.28 -15.01
C LYS A 818 22.62 -1.16 -14.58
N ILE A 819 22.47 -1.48 -13.29
CA ILE A 819 22.58 -2.84 -12.76
C ILE A 819 21.54 -3.76 -13.44
N ARG A 820 20.32 -3.26 -13.67
CA ARG A 820 19.25 -3.96 -14.41
C ARG A 820 19.63 -4.19 -15.88
N ALA A 821 20.08 -3.16 -16.60
CA ALA A 821 20.46 -3.26 -18.01
C ALA A 821 21.69 -4.15 -18.25
N ALA A 822 22.59 -4.22 -17.27
CA ALA A 822 23.79 -5.04 -17.31
C ALA A 822 23.57 -6.52 -16.94
N ASN A 823 22.35 -6.94 -16.55
CA ASN A 823 22.05 -8.33 -16.17
C ASN A 823 20.98 -8.98 -17.09
N PRO A 824 21.37 -9.47 -18.28
CA PRO A 824 20.47 -10.17 -19.21
C PRO A 824 19.78 -11.40 -18.60
N GLU A 825 20.45 -12.10 -17.67
CA GLU A 825 19.89 -13.30 -17.03
C GLU A 825 18.70 -12.98 -16.12
N ARG A 826 18.65 -11.79 -15.50
CA ARG A 826 17.50 -11.31 -14.72
C ARG A 826 16.30 -10.98 -15.61
N ALA A 827 16.53 -10.41 -16.80
CA ALA A 827 15.47 -10.09 -17.75
C ALA A 827 14.81 -11.34 -18.36
N GLU A 828 15.56 -12.41 -18.59
CA GLU A 828 15.01 -13.72 -19.00
C GLU A 828 14.11 -14.35 -17.93
N LEU A 829 14.42 -14.14 -16.64
CA LEU A 829 13.61 -14.61 -15.52
C LEU A 829 12.31 -13.80 -15.39
N THR A 830 12.38 -12.46 -15.45
CA THR A 830 11.20 -11.59 -15.20
C THR A 830 10.27 -11.46 -16.40
N ASN A 831 10.76 -11.72 -17.62
CA ASN A 831 9.95 -11.75 -18.84
C ASN A 831 10.46 -12.82 -19.83
N PRO A 832 10.13 -14.11 -19.61
CA PRO A 832 10.57 -15.18 -20.48
C PRO A 832 9.97 -14.98 -21.89
N LYS A 833 10.85 -14.65 -22.85
CA LYS A 833 10.49 -14.44 -24.26
C LYS A 833 10.18 -15.76 -24.98
N ASP A 834 10.62 -16.88 -24.42
CA ASP A 834 10.58 -18.22 -25.04
C ASP A 834 9.53 -19.13 -24.35
N ILE A 835 8.27 -18.72 -24.27
CA ILE A 835 7.19 -19.66 -23.87
C ILE A 835 6.92 -20.60 -25.03
N LEU A 836 7.18 -21.89 -24.84
CA LEU A 836 7.09 -22.87 -25.91
C LEU A 836 5.66 -23.06 -26.39
N GLN A 837 5.50 -23.21 -27.70
CA GLN A 837 4.28 -23.69 -28.34
C GLN A 837 4.30 -25.22 -28.44
N LEU A 838 3.15 -25.84 -28.76
CA LEU A 838 3.03 -27.30 -28.82
C LEU A 838 4.15 -27.98 -29.64
N PRO A 839 4.49 -27.56 -30.88
CA PRO A 839 5.55 -28.20 -31.64
C PRO A 839 6.92 -28.15 -30.94
N GLU A 840 7.20 -27.03 -30.25
CA GLU A 840 8.46 -26.83 -29.54
C GLU A 840 8.50 -27.63 -28.24
N ILE A 841 7.36 -27.77 -27.55
CA ILE A 841 7.17 -28.68 -26.41
C ILE A 841 7.44 -30.12 -26.86
N GLN A 842 6.86 -30.55 -27.98
CA GLN A 842 7.04 -31.90 -28.51
C GLN A 842 8.50 -32.19 -28.87
N GLN A 843 9.24 -31.21 -29.40
CA GLN A 843 10.68 -31.32 -29.66
C GLN A 843 11.54 -31.49 -28.39
N GLN A 844 11.02 -31.09 -27.22
CA GLN A 844 11.71 -31.32 -25.95
C GLN A 844 11.61 -32.76 -25.46
N LEU A 845 10.66 -33.55 -25.97
CA LEU A 845 10.37 -34.92 -25.54
C LEU A 845 11.06 -35.95 -26.44
N ASP A 846 11.60 -37.01 -25.84
CA ASP A 846 12.05 -38.21 -26.58
C ASP A 846 10.90 -39.23 -26.74
N LYS A 847 11.11 -40.25 -27.60
CA LYS A 847 10.07 -41.24 -27.95
C LYS A 847 9.55 -42.06 -26.77
N ASP A 848 10.37 -42.18 -25.72
CA ASP A 848 10.11 -43.01 -24.54
C ASP A 848 9.56 -42.18 -23.37
N THR A 849 9.19 -40.92 -23.63
CA THR A 849 8.69 -39.97 -22.62
C THR A 849 7.26 -39.52 -22.91
N ILE A 850 6.44 -39.43 -21.85
CA ILE A 850 5.12 -38.80 -21.84
C ILE A 850 5.17 -37.62 -20.87
N LEU A 851 4.74 -36.44 -21.32
CA LEU A 851 4.50 -35.28 -20.47
C LEU A 851 3.05 -35.28 -19.97
N LEU A 852 2.86 -35.24 -18.65
CA LEU A 852 1.58 -35.05 -17.98
C LEU A 852 1.57 -33.66 -17.33
N GLN A 853 0.78 -32.74 -17.88
CA GLN A 853 0.66 -31.37 -17.36
C GLN A 853 -0.73 -31.14 -16.78
N TYR A 854 -0.78 -30.64 -15.55
CA TYR A 854 -2.03 -30.37 -14.84
C TYR A 854 -2.35 -28.88 -14.82
N SER A 855 -3.64 -28.52 -14.73
CA SER A 855 -4.11 -27.18 -14.37
C SER A 855 -5.33 -27.32 -13.47
N LEU A 856 -5.20 -26.93 -12.19
CA LEU A 856 -6.28 -27.00 -11.22
C LEU A 856 -7.16 -25.76 -11.31
N GLY A 857 -8.45 -26.00 -11.53
CA GLY A 857 -9.47 -24.96 -11.60
C GLY A 857 -10.60 -25.23 -10.61
N LYS A 858 -11.31 -24.16 -10.24
CA LYS A 858 -12.32 -24.17 -9.18
C LYS A 858 -13.45 -25.18 -9.43
N GLU A 859 -13.99 -25.17 -10.65
CA GLU A 859 -15.11 -26.04 -11.02
C GLU A 859 -14.62 -27.34 -11.69
N ARG A 860 -13.58 -27.22 -12.52
CA ARG A 860 -12.96 -28.29 -13.28
C ARG A 860 -11.46 -28.08 -13.30
N SER A 861 -10.74 -29.19 -13.39
CA SER A 861 -9.30 -29.20 -13.61
C SER A 861 -8.99 -29.90 -14.93
N TYR A 862 -7.78 -29.76 -15.43
CA TYR A 862 -7.40 -30.33 -16.72
C TYR A 862 -6.06 -31.05 -16.66
N LEU A 863 -5.92 -32.07 -17.49
CA LEU A 863 -4.69 -32.81 -17.74
C LEU A 863 -4.40 -32.83 -19.24
N TRP A 864 -3.23 -32.34 -19.64
CA TRP A 864 -2.67 -32.54 -20.98
C TRP A 864 -1.66 -33.67 -20.96
N VAL A 865 -1.74 -34.53 -21.97
CA VAL A 865 -0.85 -35.65 -22.24
C VAL A 865 -0.15 -35.37 -23.56
N VAL A 866 1.15 -35.08 -23.48
CA VAL A 866 1.95 -34.70 -24.65
C VAL A 866 3.02 -35.76 -24.90
N THR A 867 3.14 -36.16 -26.16
CA THR A 867 4.25 -36.97 -26.67
C THR A 867 4.85 -36.28 -27.89
N PRO A 868 6.00 -36.74 -28.43
CA PRO A 868 6.58 -36.14 -29.64
C PRO A 868 5.63 -36.08 -30.84
N ASN A 869 4.57 -36.91 -30.87
CA ASN A 869 3.72 -37.09 -32.03
C ASN A 869 2.25 -36.67 -31.81
N PHE A 870 1.78 -36.51 -30.57
CA PHE A 870 0.39 -36.15 -30.31
C PHE A 870 0.18 -35.36 -29.01
N LEU A 871 -0.98 -34.70 -28.94
CA LEU A 871 -1.58 -34.07 -27.77
C LEU A 871 -2.95 -34.70 -27.52
N GLU A 872 -3.18 -35.16 -26.29
CA GLU A 872 -4.52 -35.47 -25.76
C GLU A 872 -4.77 -34.65 -24.50
N SER A 873 -6.02 -34.31 -24.23
CA SER A 873 -6.40 -33.54 -23.04
C SER A 873 -7.65 -34.09 -22.39
N TYR A 874 -7.73 -33.96 -21.07
CA TYR A 874 -8.79 -34.55 -20.25
C TYR A 874 -9.29 -33.58 -19.20
N GLU A 875 -10.61 -33.57 -19.01
CA GLU A 875 -11.23 -32.95 -17.85
C GLU A 875 -11.05 -33.83 -16.60
N LEU A 876 -10.73 -33.17 -15.50
CA LEU A 876 -10.64 -33.72 -14.16
C LEU A 876 -11.62 -32.96 -13.23
N PRO A 877 -11.95 -33.53 -12.06
CA PRO A 877 -12.79 -32.83 -11.07
C PRO A 877 -12.19 -31.49 -10.63
N GLY A 878 -13.04 -30.59 -10.14
CA GLY A 878 -12.61 -29.31 -9.55
C GLY A 878 -11.60 -29.46 -8.41
N GLU A 879 -10.76 -28.44 -8.25
CA GLU A 879 -9.60 -28.37 -7.35
C GLU A 879 -9.90 -28.84 -5.93
N GLU A 880 -11.04 -28.47 -5.34
CA GLU A 880 -11.42 -28.83 -3.98
C GLU A 880 -11.38 -30.35 -3.73
N LYS A 881 -11.86 -31.15 -4.69
CA LYS A 881 -11.86 -32.62 -4.59
C LYS A 881 -10.45 -33.20 -4.68
N ILE A 882 -9.62 -32.62 -5.55
CA ILE A 882 -8.22 -33.04 -5.74
C ILE A 882 -7.41 -32.70 -4.49
N VAL A 883 -7.56 -31.48 -3.95
CA VAL A 883 -6.93 -31.02 -2.70
C VAL A 883 -7.29 -31.93 -1.55
N LYS A 884 -8.57 -32.25 -1.38
CA LYS A 884 -8.99 -33.18 -0.33
C LYS A 884 -8.32 -34.56 -0.46
N ALA A 885 -8.38 -35.18 -1.64
CA ALA A 885 -7.80 -36.50 -1.87
C ALA A 885 -6.27 -36.52 -1.70
N ALA A 886 -5.58 -35.47 -2.14
CA ALA A 886 -4.15 -35.30 -1.96
C ALA A 886 -3.77 -35.15 -0.48
N ASN A 887 -4.51 -34.34 0.29
CA ASN A 887 -4.31 -34.17 1.72
C ASN A 887 -4.56 -35.46 2.50
N ASP A 888 -5.62 -36.20 2.15
CA ASP A 888 -5.92 -37.51 2.76
C ASP A 888 -4.74 -38.48 2.58
N LEU A 889 -4.20 -38.57 1.35
CA LEU A 889 -3.01 -39.40 1.07
C LEU A 889 -1.77 -38.91 1.84
N ASN A 890 -1.47 -37.61 1.77
CA ASN A 890 -0.30 -37.04 2.43
C ASN A 890 -0.33 -37.28 3.95
N SER A 891 -1.51 -37.20 4.57
CA SER A 891 -1.70 -37.45 6.01
C SER A 891 -1.37 -38.89 6.44
N LEU A 892 -1.46 -39.86 5.51
CA LEU A 892 -1.14 -41.27 5.73
C LEU A 892 0.33 -41.58 5.41
N LEU A 893 0.95 -40.83 4.51
CA LEU A 893 2.37 -40.99 4.17
C LEU A 893 3.28 -40.31 5.22
N GLN A 894 2.82 -39.24 5.86
CA GLN A 894 3.59 -38.52 6.88
C GLN A 894 3.45 -39.14 8.29
N PRO A 895 4.54 -39.26 9.08
CA PRO A 895 4.47 -39.78 10.45
C PRO A 895 3.83 -38.77 11.42
N LYS A 896 2.82 -39.21 12.20
CA LYS A 896 2.21 -38.46 13.32
C LYS A 896 3.04 -38.64 14.61
N GLU A 897 3.67 -37.57 15.09
CA GLU A 897 4.53 -37.59 16.31
C GLU A 897 3.83 -38.12 17.57
N LYS A 898 2.54 -37.84 17.75
CA LYS A 898 1.79 -38.31 18.94
C LYS A 898 1.53 -39.82 19.00
N LYS A 899 1.88 -40.59 17.96
CA LYS A 899 1.77 -42.08 17.93
C LYS A 899 3.13 -42.78 17.76
N VAL A 900 4.25 -42.08 17.86
CA VAL A 900 5.57 -42.72 17.65
C VAL A 900 5.95 -43.68 18.80
N LEU A 901 5.38 -43.52 19.99
CA LEU A 901 5.47 -44.52 21.06
C LEU A 901 4.75 -45.85 20.75
N LEU A 902 3.97 -45.93 19.67
CA LEU A 902 3.20 -47.14 19.31
C LEU A 902 3.66 -47.81 18.01
N ILE A 903 4.70 -47.35 17.30
CA ILE A 903 5.13 -47.98 16.02
C ILE A 903 6.50 -48.65 16.12
N GLN A 904 7.21 -48.49 17.24
CA GLN A 904 8.24 -49.48 17.64
C GLN A 904 7.65 -50.61 18.51
N GLY A 905 6.33 -50.61 18.72
CA GLY A 905 5.59 -51.65 19.46
C GLY A 905 4.18 -51.92 18.93
N GLY A 906 3.88 -51.53 17.68
CA GLY A 906 2.58 -51.76 17.05
C GLY A 906 2.48 -53.20 16.57
N THR A 907 1.31 -53.82 16.75
CA THR A 907 1.12 -55.21 16.30
C THR A 907 1.26 -55.27 14.76
N PRO A 908 1.64 -56.41 14.17
CA PRO A 908 1.62 -56.61 12.72
C PRO A 908 0.28 -56.23 12.06
N GLU A 909 -0.82 -56.31 12.81
CA GLU A 909 -2.18 -55.96 12.39
C GLU A 909 -2.35 -54.44 12.21
N ASP A 910 -1.83 -53.60 13.11
CA ASP A 910 -1.89 -52.13 13.01
C ASP A 910 -1.12 -51.61 11.78
N ASN A 911 0.02 -52.25 11.47
CA ASN A 911 0.83 -51.92 10.29
C ASN A 911 0.13 -52.35 8.99
N ALA A 912 -0.54 -53.52 8.98
CA ALA A 912 -1.31 -53.99 7.84
C ALA A 912 -2.54 -53.10 7.57
N GLN A 913 -3.23 -52.64 8.62
CA GLN A 913 -4.36 -51.74 8.49
C GLN A 913 -3.94 -50.37 7.92
N THR A 914 -2.86 -49.78 8.44
CA THR A 914 -2.33 -48.49 7.95
C THR A 914 -1.91 -48.58 6.48
N PHE A 915 -1.34 -49.71 6.06
CA PHE A 915 -0.98 -49.96 4.67
C PHE A 915 -2.22 -50.06 3.78
N ALA A 916 -3.27 -50.79 4.20
CA ALA A 916 -4.53 -50.89 3.46
C ALA A 916 -5.25 -49.53 3.33
N GLU A 917 -5.23 -48.70 4.38
CA GLU A 917 -5.76 -47.33 4.33
C GLU A 917 -4.98 -46.46 3.33
N THR A 918 -3.66 -46.59 3.29
CA THR A 918 -2.81 -45.91 2.30
C THR A 918 -3.12 -46.37 0.89
N GLU A 919 -3.25 -47.67 0.65
CA GLU A 919 -3.64 -48.22 -0.66
C GLU A 919 -4.99 -47.66 -1.10
N LYS A 920 -5.97 -47.55 -0.19
CA LYS A 920 -7.27 -46.95 -0.49
C LYS A 920 -7.14 -45.47 -0.90
N ALA A 921 -6.37 -44.68 -0.16
CA ALA A 921 -6.16 -43.26 -0.47
C ALA A 921 -5.41 -43.08 -1.80
N VAL A 922 -4.39 -43.90 -2.06
CA VAL A 922 -3.67 -43.95 -3.34
C VAL A 922 -4.65 -44.25 -4.49
N ASN A 923 -5.48 -45.29 -4.36
CA ASN A 923 -6.47 -45.63 -5.39
C ASN A 923 -7.44 -44.46 -5.65
N VAL A 924 -7.93 -43.79 -4.60
CA VAL A 924 -8.84 -42.63 -4.75
C VAL A 924 -8.18 -41.51 -5.54
N LEU A 925 -6.95 -41.13 -5.19
CA LEU A 925 -6.26 -40.05 -5.90
C LEU A 925 -5.89 -40.44 -7.34
N SER A 926 -5.40 -41.66 -7.55
CA SER A 926 -5.12 -42.24 -8.87
C SER A 926 -6.35 -42.25 -9.78
N GLU A 927 -7.51 -42.68 -9.27
CA GLU A 927 -8.77 -42.65 -10.01
C GLU A 927 -9.21 -41.24 -10.37
N ILE A 928 -8.87 -40.23 -9.55
CA ILE A 928 -9.21 -38.84 -9.83
C ILE A 928 -8.30 -38.25 -10.91
N ILE A 929 -6.98 -38.47 -10.84
CA ILE A 929 -6.00 -37.72 -11.67
C ILE A 929 -5.34 -38.52 -12.80
N LEU A 930 -5.51 -39.85 -12.85
CA LEU A 930 -4.88 -40.74 -13.84
C LEU A 930 -5.88 -41.61 -14.61
N LYS A 931 -7.16 -41.67 -14.22
CA LYS A 931 -8.16 -42.55 -14.85
C LYS A 931 -8.23 -42.44 -16.38
N PRO A 932 -8.14 -41.25 -17.00
CA PRO A 932 -8.14 -41.15 -18.45
C PRO A 932 -6.94 -41.82 -19.14
N LEU A 933 -5.88 -42.13 -18.39
CA LEU A 933 -4.63 -42.71 -18.88
C LEU A 933 -4.61 -44.24 -18.79
N THR A 934 -5.71 -44.88 -18.36
CA THR A 934 -5.78 -46.33 -18.12
C THR A 934 -5.33 -47.14 -19.35
N GLY A 935 -4.20 -47.84 -19.22
CA GLY A 935 -3.60 -48.65 -20.29
C GLY A 935 -2.88 -47.87 -21.38
N LYS A 936 -2.67 -46.56 -21.21
CA LYS A 936 -1.98 -45.68 -22.18
C LYS A 936 -0.53 -45.37 -21.80
N LEU A 937 -0.13 -45.60 -20.54
CA LEU A 937 1.20 -45.22 -20.05
C LEU A 937 2.33 -46.15 -20.54
N GLY A 938 2.04 -47.44 -20.72
CA GLY A 938 3.03 -48.44 -21.16
C GLY A 938 4.18 -48.59 -20.17
N ASN A 939 5.43 -48.63 -20.66
CA ASN A 939 6.65 -48.58 -19.83
C ASN A 939 7.44 -47.27 -20.07
N LYS A 940 6.73 -46.19 -20.43
CA LYS A 940 7.36 -44.90 -20.75
C LYS A 940 7.73 -44.12 -19.49
N ARG A 941 8.72 -43.24 -19.62
CA ARG A 941 9.04 -42.22 -18.62
C ARG A 941 7.89 -41.23 -18.51
N LEU A 942 7.50 -40.90 -17.28
CA LEU A 942 6.49 -39.90 -16.98
C LEU A 942 7.16 -38.62 -16.51
N VAL A 943 6.99 -37.56 -17.29
CA VAL A 943 7.42 -36.21 -16.94
C VAL A 943 6.19 -35.44 -16.45
N ILE A 944 6.20 -35.01 -15.20
CA ILE A 944 5.01 -34.44 -14.55
C ILE A 944 5.19 -32.93 -14.36
N VAL A 945 4.32 -32.12 -14.94
CA VAL A 945 4.15 -30.70 -14.61
C VAL A 945 2.91 -30.59 -13.73
N ALA A 946 3.11 -30.69 -12.41
CA ALA A 946 2.05 -30.61 -11.42
C ALA A 946 1.55 -29.16 -11.23
N ASP A 947 0.42 -29.02 -10.53
CA ASP A 947 -0.18 -27.74 -10.18
C ASP A 947 -0.77 -27.76 -8.77
N GLY A 948 -0.69 -26.63 -8.05
CA GLY A 948 -1.18 -26.50 -6.67
C GLY A 948 -0.68 -27.61 -5.74
N ILE A 949 -1.61 -28.24 -5.01
CA ILE A 949 -1.31 -29.32 -4.05
C ILE A 949 -0.59 -30.53 -4.67
N LEU A 950 -0.73 -30.74 -5.99
CA LEU A 950 -0.12 -31.90 -6.67
C LEU A 950 1.42 -31.82 -6.66
N HIS A 951 2.01 -30.64 -6.43
CA HIS A 951 3.44 -30.50 -6.20
C HIS A 951 3.94 -31.25 -4.95
N GLN A 952 3.04 -31.59 -4.02
CA GLN A 952 3.35 -32.32 -2.79
C GLN A 952 2.98 -33.81 -2.87
N VAL A 953 2.46 -34.27 -4.00
CA VAL A 953 2.06 -35.67 -4.18
C VAL A 953 3.22 -36.46 -4.78
N SER A 954 3.53 -37.60 -4.17
CA SER A 954 4.46 -38.55 -4.78
C SER A 954 3.77 -39.37 -5.87
N PHE A 955 3.95 -38.96 -7.13
CA PHE A 955 3.46 -39.73 -8.30
C PHE A 955 4.05 -41.16 -8.35
N ALA A 956 5.22 -41.38 -7.74
CA ALA A 956 5.82 -42.71 -7.61
C ALA A 956 4.99 -43.67 -6.74
N ALA A 957 4.29 -43.14 -5.73
CA ALA A 957 3.39 -43.92 -4.87
C ALA A 957 2.04 -44.22 -5.51
N LEU A 958 1.62 -43.44 -6.51
CA LEU A 958 0.33 -43.66 -7.18
C LEU A 958 0.35 -45.00 -7.93
N ASN A 959 -0.83 -45.55 -8.23
CA ASN A 959 -0.98 -46.73 -9.08
C ASN A 959 -1.75 -46.40 -10.37
N GLU A 960 -1.58 -47.23 -11.39
CA GLU A 960 -2.41 -47.15 -12.59
C GLU A 960 -3.86 -47.56 -12.25
N PRO A 961 -4.87 -46.75 -12.62
CA PRO A 961 -6.29 -47.08 -12.42
C PRO A 961 -6.67 -48.42 -13.07
N LYS A 962 -7.53 -49.21 -12.41
CA LYS A 962 -7.75 -50.62 -12.77
C LYS A 962 -8.67 -50.76 -14.00
N LYS A 963 -8.32 -51.65 -14.94
CA LYS A 963 -9.21 -52.07 -16.06
C LYS A 963 -10.32 -53.04 -15.64
N SER A 964 -10.13 -53.80 -14.56
CA SER A 964 -11.09 -54.80 -14.05
C SER A 964 -10.95 -54.98 -12.53
N PRO A 965 -12.03 -55.25 -11.77
CA PRO A 965 -12.01 -55.43 -10.32
C PRO A 965 -11.21 -56.66 -9.83
N ALA A 966 -10.78 -57.55 -10.72
CA ALA A 966 -10.31 -58.90 -10.39
C ALA A 966 -8.84 -59.01 -9.92
N SER A 967 -7.99 -57.97 -10.08
CA SER A 967 -6.65 -57.95 -9.45
C SER A 967 -6.67 -57.07 -8.21
N THR A 968 -6.34 -57.66 -7.06
CA THR A 968 -6.43 -57.03 -5.74
C THR A 968 -5.14 -56.34 -5.32
N GLU A 969 -4.01 -56.57 -5.99
CA GLU A 969 -2.71 -56.11 -5.49
C GLU A 969 -2.32 -54.71 -5.98
N TYR A 970 -2.02 -53.81 -5.04
CA TYR A 970 -1.47 -52.48 -5.29
C TYR A 970 -0.07 -52.58 -5.92
N GLN A 971 0.09 -51.99 -7.11
CA GLN A 971 1.38 -51.81 -7.77
C GLN A 971 1.63 -50.32 -8.02
N PRO A 972 2.66 -49.73 -7.42
CA PRO A 972 2.99 -48.32 -7.65
C PRO A 972 3.55 -48.07 -9.06
N LEU A 973 3.34 -46.86 -9.58
CA LEU A 973 3.79 -46.43 -10.91
C LEU A 973 5.31 -46.54 -11.06
N VAL A 974 6.08 -46.36 -9.98
CA VAL A 974 7.55 -46.47 -10.00
C VAL A 974 8.04 -47.84 -10.47
N VAL A 975 7.20 -48.89 -10.41
CA VAL A 975 7.56 -50.23 -10.87
C VAL A 975 7.74 -50.30 -12.39
N ASN A 976 6.90 -49.57 -13.14
CA ASN A 976 6.85 -49.60 -14.60
C ASN A 976 7.33 -48.29 -15.24
N HIS A 977 7.47 -47.22 -14.46
CA HIS A 977 7.73 -45.87 -14.96
C HIS A 977 8.87 -45.19 -14.21
N GLU A 978 9.84 -44.67 -14.96
CA GLU A 978 10.73 -43.61 -14.48
C GLU A 978 9.91 -42.31 -14.36
N ILE A 979 9.98 -41.62 -13.22
CA ILE A 979 9.15 -40.43 -12.94
C ILE A 979 10.05 -39.24 -12.67
N VAL A 980 9.82 -38.14 -13.39
CA VAL A 980 10.54 -36.88 -13.25
C VAL A 980 9.52 -35.75 -13.16
N ASN A 981 9.65 -34.90 -12.15
CA ASN A 981 8.79 -33.74 -11.96
C ASN A 981 9.43 -32.50 -12.59
N LEU A 982 8.63 -31.61 -13.16
CA LEU A 982 9.08 -30.36 -13.73
C LEU A 982 8.29 -29.18 -13.17
N PRO A 983 8.95 -28.05 -12.96
CA PRO A 983 8.25 -26.80 -12.69
C PRO A 983 7.42 -26.27 -13.86
N SER A 984 7.89 -26.48 -15.09
CA SER A 984 7.29 -26.09 -16.37
C SER A 984 8.15 -26.68 -17.48
N ILE A 985 7.54 -27.12 -18.58
CA ILE A 985 8.30 -27.67 -19.71
C ILE A 985 9.11 -26.58 -20.43
N SER A 986 8.58 -25.35 -20.49
CA SER A 986 9.27 -24.21 -21.08
C SER A 986 10.57 -23.87 -20.33
N SER A 987 10.56 -23.98 -19.01
CA SER A 987 11.75 -23.72 -18.18
C SER A 987 12.91 -24.68 -18.48
N ILE A 988 12.60 -25.92 -18.88
CA ILE A 988 13.62 -26.92 -19.23
C ILE A 988 14.31 -26.58 -20.55
N ALA A 989 13.61 -26.02 -21.54
CA ALA A 989 14.26 -25.61 -22.78
C ALA A 989 15.31 -24.51 -22.52
N THR A 990 14.98 -23.50 -21.70
CA THR A 990 15.93 -22.47 -21.28
C THR A 990 17.08 -23.08 -20.47
N HIS A 991 16.79 -24.00 -19.56
CA HIS A 991 17.81 -24.68 -18.76
C HIS A 991 18.78 -25.49 -19.64
N ARG A 992 18.28 -26.23 -20.63
CA ARG A 992 19.09 -26.96 -21.63
C ARG A 992 20.03 -26.07 -22.40
N LYS A 993 19.60 -24.87 -22.79
CA LYS A 993 20.47 -23.89 -23.46
C LYS A 993 21.67 -23.54 -22.58
N LYS A 994 21.44 -23.30 -21.27
CA LYS A 994 22.50 -23.01 -20.29
C LYS A 994 23.41 -24.21 -20.01
N LEU A 995 22.84 -25.41 -19.90
CA LEU A 995 23.63 -26.63 -19.66
C LEU A 995 24.58 -26.95 -20.82
N LYS A 996 24.25 -26.58 -22.07
CA LYS A 996 25.14 -26.78 -23.23
C LYS A 996 26.45 -25.99 -23.17
N THR A 997 26.45 -24.84 -22.51
CA THR A 997 27.63 -23.96 -22.38
C THR A 997 28.32 -24.09 -21.02
N ARG A 998 27.90 -25.05 -20.19
CA ARG A 998 28.43 -25.27 -18.83
C ARG A 998 29.61 -26.25 -18.84
N ASP A 999 30.67 -25.90 -18.13
CA ASP A 999 31.77 -26.82 -17.83
C ASP A 999 31.35 -27.88 -16.81
N VAL A 1000 31.66 -29.14 -17.07
CA VAL A 1000 31.38 -30.24 -16.14
C VAL A 1000 32.37 -30.17 -14.98
N ALA A 1001 31.83 -30.18 -13.75
CA ALA A 1001 32.63 -30.17 -12.53
C ALA A 1001 33.63 -31.36 -12.48
N PRO A 1002 34.90 -31.15 -12.07
CA PRO A 1002 35.94 -32.19 -12.17
C PRO A 1002 35.89 -33.26 -11.07
N LYS A 1003 35.36 -32.97 -9.88
CA LYS A 1003 35.31 -33.86 -8.72
C LYS A 1003 33.94 -34.51 -8.55
N THR A 1004 33.87 -35.59 -7.80
CA THR A 1004 32.71 -36.49 -7.79
C THR A 1004 31.62 -36.04 -6.81
N LEU A 1005 31.91 -35.96 -5.51
CA LEU A 1005 30.87 -35.84 -4.47
C LEU A 1005 31.25 -34.88 -3.33
N ALA A 1006 30.35 -34.00 -2.93
CA ALA A 1006 30.43 -33.29 -1.67
C ALA A 1006 29.18 -33.55 -0.79
N VAL A 1007 29.40 -33.77 0.50
CA VAL A 1007 28.33 -34.07 1.47
C VAL A 1007 28.33 -33.06 2.61
N LEU A 1008 27.15 -32.54 2.93
CA LEU A 1008 26.86 -31.81 4.16
C LEU A 1008 25.77 -32.57 4.91
N ALA A 1009 26.04 -33.01 6.14
CA ALA A 1009 25.06 -33.78 6.91
C ALA A 1009 25.12 -33.57 8.43
N ASN A 1010 24.02 -33.90 9.10
CA ASN A 1010 23.85 -33.89 10.55
C ASN A 1010 24.30 -32.58 11.27
N PRO A 1011 23.79 -31.40 10.86
CA PRO A 1011 24.12 -30.14 11.55
C PRO A 1011 23.67 -30.14 13.03
N VAL A 1012 24.18 -29.16 13.79
CA VAL A 1012 23.92 -29.01 15.23
C VAL A 1012 22.92 -27.89 15.46
N PHE A 1013 21.74 -28.19 16.02
CA PHE A 1013 20.63 -27.24 16.11
C PHE A 1013 20.42 -26.61 17.49
N THR A 1014 20.96 -27.20 18.57
CA THR A 1014 20.68 -26.76 19.94
C THR A 1014 21.97 -26.61 20.76
N VAL A 1015 21.94 -25.73 21.77
CA VAL A 1015 23.05 -25.52 22.73
C VAL A 1015 23.16 -26.64 23.77
N ASP A 1016 22.09 -27.43 23.89
CA ASP A 1016 21.92 -28.58 24.75
C ASP A 1016 22.20 -29.91 24.02
N ASP A 1017 22.77 -29.85 22.80
CA ASP A 1017 23.18 -31.02 22.03
C ASP A 1017 24.33 -31.78 22.73
N PRO A 1018 24.26 -33.12 22.85
CA PRO A 1018 25.29 -33.95 23.50
C PRO A 1018 26.70 -33.79 22.92
N ARG A 1019 26.85 -33.27 21.69
CA ARG A 1019 28.13 -33.04 21.02
C ARG A 1019 28.90 -31.84 21.59
N LEU A 1020 28.29 -30.98 22.41
CA LEU A 1020 28.92 -29.80 23.03
C LEU A 1020 29.59 -30.17 24.36
N LYS A 1021 30.88 -29.83 24.51
CA LYS A 1021 31.69 -30.24 25.67
C LYS A 1021 31.52 -29.39 26.94
N ASN A 1022 30.81 -28.26 26.92
CA ASN A 1022 30.58 -27.39 28.09
C ASN A 1022 29.21 -26.68 28.00
N GLY A 1023 28.20 -27.23 28.66
CA GLY A 1023 26.79 -26.77 28.59
C GLY A 1023 26.42 -25.56 29.45
N GLN A 1024 27.18 -24.46 29.41
CA GLN A 1024 26.76 -23.19 30.00
C GLN A 1024 27.25 -22.00 29.18
N LEU A 1025 26.41 -21.40 28.33
CA LEU A 1025 26.50 -19.99 27.90
C LEU A 1025 25.22 -19.47 27.19
N SER A 1026 24.77 -18.30 27.70
CA SER A 1026 23.78 -17.28 27.28
C SER A 1026 22.56 -17.60 26.39
N SER A 1027 21.37 -17.39 26.97
CA SER A 1027 20.02 -17.55 26.43
C SER A 1027 19.42 -16.33 25.69
N VAL A 1028 20.21 -15.33 25.29
CA VAL A 1028 19.67 -14.00 24.95
C VAL A 1028 19.51 -13.76 23.43
N GLU A 1029 20.29 -14.39 22.56
CA GLU A 1029 20.17 -14.22 21.08
C GLU A 1029 19.30 -15.29 20.38
N THR A 1030 18.81 -16.30 21.11
CA THR A 1030 18.05 -17.45 20.57
C THR A 1030 16.60 -17.17 20.14
N ASN A 1031 16.05 -15.96 20.35
CA ASN A 1031 14.62 -15.70 20.18
C ASN A 1031 14.18 -15.52 18.71
N LEU A 1032 15.02 -14.95 17.84
CA LEU A 1032 14.64 -14.70 16.45
C LEU A 1032 14.60 -16.00 15.64
N ASP A 1033 15.62 -16.84 15.77
CA ASP A 1033 15.70 -18.13 15.07
C ASP A 1033 14.70 -19.15 15.63
N ARG A 1034 14.43 -19.15 16.95
CA ARG A 1034 13.29 -19.90 17.52
C ARG A 1034 11.96 -19.47 16.94
N SER A 1035 11.73 -18.17 16.78
CA SER A 1035 10.46 -17.67 16.22
C SER A 1035 10.25 -18.12 14.77
N ILE A 1036 11.33 -18.31 14.00
CA ILE A 1036 11.26 -18.75 12.59
C ILE A 1036 11.04 -20.26 12.53
N VAL A 1037 11.77 -21.03 13.32
CA VAL A 1037 11.55 -22.49 13.44
C VAL A 1037 10.13 -22.75 13.95
N GLN A 1038 9.70 -22.10 15.03
CA GLN A 1038 8.36 -22.29 15.60
C GLN A 1038 7.23 -21.89 14.65
N ARG A 1039 7.40 -20.80 13.87
CA ARG A 1039 6.42 -20.40 12.85
C ARG A 1039 6.30 -21.40 11.70
N ASN A 1040 7.40 -22.01 11.27
CA ASN A 1040 7.43 -22.83 10.06
C ASN A 1040 7.32 -24.34 10.32
N THR A 1041 7.71 -24.82 11.50
CA THR A 1041 7.70 -26.26 11.85
C THR A 1041 6.70 -26.59 12.96
N ASN A 1042 6.07 -25.59 13.59
CA ASN A 1042 5.26 -25.73 14.80
C ASN A 1042 6.01 -26.41 15.98
N ARG A 1043 7.36 -26.43 15.96
CA ARG A 1043 8.19 -26.98 17.04
C ARG A 1043 9.01 -25.89 17.73
N GLU A 1044 9.23 -26.03 19.04
CA GLU A 1044 10.12 -25.12 19.79
C GLU A 1044 11.62 -25.39 19.54
N LYS A 1045 11.97 -26.61 19.09
CA LYS A 1045 13.34 -27.06 18.78
C LYS A 1045 13.34 -28.01 17.57
N LEU A 1046 14.44 -28.04 16.82
CA LEU A 1046 14.69 -29.03 15.76
C LEU A 1046 15.43 -30.23 16.35
N ASP A 1047 15.00 -31.44 15.98
CA ASP A 1047 15.63 -32.68 16.44
C ASP A 1047 16.95 -32.94 15.70
N PRO A 1048 17.99 -33.48 16.38
CA PRO A 1048 19.20 -33.97 15.73
C PRO A 1048 18.90 -35.05 14.69
N LEU A 1049 19.73 -35.13 13.65
CA LEU A 1049 19.58 -36.07 12.53
C LEU A 1049 20.77 -37.04 12.42
N PRO A 1050 21.10 -37.83 13.46
CA PRO A 1050 22.31 -38.65 13.48
C PRO A 1050 22.38 -39.64 12.32
N GLY A 1051 21.25 -40.18 11.86
CA GLY A 1051 21.22 -41.10 10.72
C GLY A 1051 21.69 -40.48 9.40
N THR A 1052 21.55 -39.16 9.24
CA THR A 1052 22.05 -38.47 8.04
C THR A 1052 23.58 -38.44 7.96
N LYS A 1053 24.27 -38.50 9.10
CA LYS A 1053 25.73 -38.63 9.13
C LYS A 1053 26.16 -39.99 8.60
N GLU A 1054 25.52 -41.06 9.10
CA GLU A 1054 25.81 -42.42 8.64
C GLU A 1054 25.47 -42.62 7.16
N GLU A 1055 24.37 -42.01 6.69
CA GLU A 1055 24.03 -41.92 5.26
C GLU A 1055 25.16 -41.26 4.47
N GLY A 1056 25.61 -40.09 4.91
CA GLY A 1056 26.67 -39.35 4.26
C GLY A 1056 28.01 -40.09 4.22
N GLU A 1057 28.40 -40.72 5.33
CA GLU A 1057 29.62 -41.54 5.43
C GLU A 1057 29.57 -42.74 4.48
N ALA A 1058 28.46 -43.50 4.47
CA ALA A 1058 28.29 -44.65 3.59
C ALA A 1058 28.32 -44.28 2.11
N ILE A 1059 27.76 -43.12 1.72
CA ILE A 1059 27.79 -42.66 0.33
C ILE A 1059 29.20 -42.20 -0.08
N LEU A 1060 29.96 -41.57 0.84
CA LEU A 1060 31.35 -41.15 0.58
C LEU A 1060 32.31 -42.33 0.41
N GLU A 1061 31.99 -43.50 0.95
CA GLU A 1061 32.76 -44.74 0.75
C GLU A 1061 32.66 -45.28 -0.68
N LEU A 1062 31.59 -44.97 -1.41
CA LEU A 1062 31.42 -45.34 -2.82
C LEU A 1062 32.39 -44.58 -3.75
N VAL A 1063 33.07 -43.54 -3.25
CA VAL A 1063 34.08 -42.76 -4.00
C VAL A 1063 35.48 -43.13 -3.53
N ASN A 1064 36.21 -43.85 -4.40
CA ASN A 1064 37.51 -44.44 -4.10
C ASN A 1064 38.62 -43.40 -3.85
N SER A 1065 38.62 -42.27 -4.57
CA SER A 1065 39.70 -41.27 -4.46
C SER A 1065 39.37 -40.18 -3.43
N PRO A 1066 40.22 -39.96 -2.40
CA PRO A 1066 40.04 -38.87 -1.44
C PRO A 1066 40.02 -37.47 -2.06
N SER A 1067 40.72 -37.26 -3.18
CA SER A 1067 40.76 -35.95 -3.87
C SER A 1067 39.46 -35.61 -4.63
N GLU A 1068 38.59 -36.61 -4.83
CA GLU A 1068 37.31 -36.46 -5.52
C GLU A 1068 36.12 -36.27 -4.58
N LYS A 1069 36.34 -36.30 -3.26
CA LYS A 1069 35.29 -36.18 -2.26
C LYS A 1069 35.54 -35.10 -1.21
N LEU A 1070 34.47 -34.51 -0.70
CA LEU A 1070 34.49 -33.48 0.35
C LEU A 1070 33.33 -33.71 1.32
N SER A 1071 33.54 -33.44 2.61
CA SER A 1071 32.49 -33.56 3.61
C SER A 1071 32.49 -32.44 4.64
N ALA A 1072 31.31 -32.16 5.17
CA ALA A 1072 31.05 -31.31 6.31
C ALA A 1072 29.98 -31.96 7.19
N PHE A 1073 30.38 -32.34 8.41
CA PHE A 1073 29.50 -32.97 9.38
C PHE A 1073 29.40 -32.14 10.64
N ASP A 1074 28.31 -32.31 11.38
CA ASP A 1074 28.13 -31.69 12.70
C ASP A 1074 28.31 -30.17 12.61
N PHE A 1075 29.17 -29.57 13.43
CA PHE A 1075 29.42 -28.12 13.44
C PHE A 1075 30.00 -27.58 12.11
N ASP A 1076 30.66 -28.42 11.32
CA ASP A 1076 31.25 -28.03 10.04
C ASP A 1076 30.18 -27.95 8.91
N ALA A 1077 28.98 -28.52 9.14
CA ALA A 1077 27.79 -28.39 8.30
C ALA A 1077 27.13 -27.00 8.43
N ASN A 1078 27.88 -25.96 8.09
CA ASN A 1078 27.51 -24.54 8.32
C ASN A 1078 27.42 -23.73 7.02
N TYR A 1079 27.03 -22.44 7.15
CA TYR A 1079 26.80 -21.54 6.02
C TYR A 1079 28.05 -21.30 5.17
N ASN A 1080 29.23 -21.27 5.79
CA ASN A 1080 30.49 -21.06 5.06
C ASN A 1080 30.80 -22.25 4.15
N PHE A 1081 30.53 -23.48 4.60
CA PHE A 1081 30.67 -24.66 3.75
C PHE A 1081 29.64 -24.62 2.61
N ALA A 1082 28.37 -24.42 2.95
CA ALA A 1082 27.26 -24.45 1.98
C ALA A 1082 27.36 -23.37 0.88
N THR A 1083 28.10 -22.28 1.13
CA THR A 1083 28.35 -21.20 0.17
C THR A 1083 29.78 -21.18 -0.39
N SER A 1084 30.59 -22.19 -0.08
CA SER A 1084 31.99 -22.26 -0.49
C SER A 1084 32.12 -22.37 -2.01
N LYS A 1085 33.00 -21.54 -2.60
CA LYS A 1085 33.37 -21.64 -4.02
C LYS A 1085 33.98 -22.99 -4.40
N GLN A 1086 34.47 -23.77 -3.43
CA GLN A 1086 34.98 -25.12 -3.68
C GLN A 1086 33.88 -26.08 -4.14
N LEU A 1087 32.62 -25.86 -3.75
CA LEU A 1087 31.50 -26.71 -4.16
C LEU A 1087 31.28 -26.70 -5.68
N ARG A 1088 31.73 -25.65 -6.38
CA ARG A 1088 31.74 -25.58 -7.86
C ARG A 1088 32.48 -26.73 -8.52
N GLN A 1089 33.41 -27.35 -7.82
CA GLN A 1089 34.23 -28.41 -8.37
C GLN A 1089 33.57 -29.78 -8.31
N TYR A 1090 32.40 -29.96 -7.66
CA TYR A 1090 31.80 -31.27 -7.42
C TYR A 1090 30.54 -31.49 -8.27
N ARG A 1091 30.46 -32.65 -8.93
CA ARG A 1091 29.32 -33.04 -9.77
C ARG A 1091 28.07 -33.36 -8.97
N HIS A 1092 28.23 -33.91 -7.77
CA HIS A 1092 27.12 -34.31 -6.91
C HIS A 1092 27.23 -33.64 -5.55
N LEU A 1093 26.14 -33.01 -5.10
CA LEU A 1093 26.06 -32.37 -3.78
C LEU A 1093 24.93 -33.03 -2.99
N LEU A 1094 25.21 -33.47 -1.76
CA LEU A 1094 24.21 -33.98 -0.82
C LEU A 1094 24.10 -33.03 0.37
N PHE A 1095 22.92 -32.44 0.55
CA PHE A 1095 22.55 -31.69 1.75
C PHE A 1095 21.55 -32.52 2.54
N ALA A 1096 22.04 -33.24 3.55
CA ALA A 1096 21.22 -34.07 4.43
C ALA A 1096 20.93 -33.33 5.75
N THR A 1097 19.91 -32.48 5.71
CA THR A 1097 19.53 -31.56 6.79
C THR A 1097 18.05 -31.15 6.66
N HIS A 1098 17.49 -30.54 7.72
CA HIS A 1098 16.13 -30.02 7.72
C HIS A 1098 15.94 -28.97 6.61
N GLY A 1099 14.84 -29.13 5.87
CA GLY A 1099 14.30 -28.09 4.98
C GLY A 1099 13.19 -27.31 5.70
N ILE A 1100 13.17 -25.99 5.51
CA ILE A 1100 12.11 -25.11 5.99
C ILE A 1100 11.37 -24.56 4.77
N PHE A 1101 10.04 -24.67 4.78
CA PHE A 1101 9.18 -24.17 3.73
C PHE A 1101 8.14 -23.25 4.33
N ASP A 1102 8.15 -21.99 3.89
CA ASP A 1102 7.19 -20.99 4.35
C ASP A 1102 6.12 -20.80 3.26
N PRO A 1103 4.87 -21.22 3.49
CA PRO A 1103 3.80 -21.11 2.49
C PRO A 1103 3.30 -19.69 2.29
N VAL A 1104 3.51 -18.81 3.27
CA VAL A 1104 3.07 -17.41 3.25
C VAL A 1104 4.14 -16.53 2.60
N ASN A 1105 5.42 -16.82 2.87
CA ASN A 1105 6.56 -16.25 2.18
C ASN A 1105 7.45 -17.36 1.58
N PRO A 1106 7.13 -17.86 0.37
CA PRO A 1106 7.84 -18.94 -0.31
C PRO A 1106 9.36 -18.84 -0.36
N ALA A 1107 9.93 -17.65 -0.24
CA ALA A 1107 11.36 -17.44 -0.39
C ALA A 1107 12.12 -17.18 0.91
N SER A 1108 11.40 -17.15 2.04
CA SER A 1108 11.98 -17.48 3.34
C SER A 1108 12.26 -18.98 3.48
N SER A 1109 11.81 -19.80 2.51
CA SER A 1109 12.17 -21.21 2.41
C SER A 1109 13.68 -21.41 2.18
N GLY A 1110 14.22 -22.51 2.69
CA GLY A 1110 15.64 -22.82 2.63
C GLY A 1110 15.98 -24.11 3.34
N ILE A 1111 17.27 -24.39 3.48
CA ILE A 1111 17.78 -25.50 4.30
C ILE A 1111 18.44 -24.97 5.58
N VAL A 1112 18.27 -25.70 6.67
CA VAL A 1112 18.83 -25.38 7.99
C VAL A 1112 20.25 -25.90 8.07
N LEU A 1113 21.13 -25.11 8.66
CA LEU A 1113 22.54 -25.42 8.88
C LEU A 1113 22.84 -25.39 10.38
N SER A 1114 24.07 -25.67 10.78
CA SER A 1114 24.45 -25.61 12.20
C SER A 1114 24.12 -24.23 12.81
N LEU A 1115 23.27 -24.24 13.84
CA LEU A 1115 22.81 -23.07 14.57
C LEU A 1115 23.86 -22.59 15.59
N VAL A 1116 24.76 -23.50 16.00
CA VAL A 1116 25.83 -23.24 16.97
C VAL A 1116 27.17 -23.76 16.46
N ASP A 1117 28.27 -23.15 16.90
CA ASP A 1117 29.63 -23.67 16.67
C ASP A 1117 30.09 -24.67 17.75
N LYS A 1118 31.32 -25.16 17.60
CA LYS A 1118 31.99 -26.09 18.52
C LYS A 1118 32.14 -25.53 19.94
N GLN A 1119 32.01 -24.22 20.12
CA GLN A 1119 32.08 -23.52 21.40
C GLN A 1119 30.68 -23.25 21.99
N GLY A 1120 29.60 -23.64 21.31
CA GLY A 1120 28.22 -23.41 21.73
C GLY A 1120 27.72 -21.99 21.42
N LYS A 1121 28.46 -21.21 20.63
CA LYS A 1121 28.06 -19.85 20.27
C LYS A 1121 27.10 -19.88 19.07
N PRO A 1122 25.98 -19.12 19.11
CA PRO A 1122 25.08 -18.98 17.97
C PRO A 1122 25.80 -18.51 16.70
N GLN A 1123 25.49 -19.12 15.57
CA GLN A 1123 25.98 -18.72 14.26
C GLN A 1123 25.18 -17.53 13.73
N THR A 1124 25.86 -16.59 13.07
CA THR A 1124 25.22 -15.35 12.54
C THR A 1124 24.39 -15.62 11.29
N ARG A 1125 24.66 -16.72 10.58
CA ARG A 1125 23.89 -17.22 9.43
C ARG A 1125 23.75 -18.74 9.55
N SER A 1126 22.53 -19.20 9.76
CA SER A 1126 22.23 -20.63 9.99
C SER A 1126 21.20 -21.22 9.04
N PHE A 1127 20.83 -20.45 8.02
CA PHE A 1127 19.91 -20.89 6.96
C PHE A 1127 20.55 -20.56 5.61
N LEU A 1128 20.47 -21.50 4.68
CA LEU A 1128 20.71 -21.22 3.27
C LEU A 1128 19.35 -21.02 2.61
N ARG A 1129 18.94 -19.76 2.48
CA ARG A 1129 17.61 -19.39 1.98
C ARG A 1129 17.60 -19.29 0.47
N LEU A 1130 16.41 -19.19 -0.10
CA LEU A 1130 16.23 -19.07 -1.53
C LEU A 1130 17.07 -17.94 -2.16
N ASN A 1131 17.16 -16.78 -1.50
CA ASN A 1131 18.00 -15.65 -1.93
C ASN A 1131 19.50 -15.97 -1.99
N ASP A 1132 19.99 -16.76 -1.02
CA ASP A 1132 21.38 -17.21 -1.04
C ASP A 1132 21.60 -18.15 -2.23
N ILE A 1133 20.68 -19.11 -2.43
CA ILE A 1133 20.77 -20.16 -3.45
C ILE A 1133 20.81 -19.57 -4.87
N PHE A 1134 19.95 -18.61 -5.18
CA PHE A 1134 19.92 -17.96 -6.50
C PHE A 1134 21.22 -17.21 -6.85
N ASN A 1135 22.01 -16.84 -5.83
CA ASN A 1135 23.31 -16.18 -6.01
C ASN A 1135 24.49 -17.16 -6.00
N LEU A 1136 24.24 -18.47 -5.80
CA LEU A 1136 25.28 -19.48 -5.92
C LEU A 1136 25.63 -19.75 -7.39
N ASP A 1137 26.81 -20.33 -7.56
CA ASP A 1137 27.20 -20.97 -8.79
C ASP A 1137 27.57 -22.41 -8.44
N LEU A 1138 26.70 -23.35 -8.77
CA LEU A 1138 26.82 -24.77 -8.49
C LEU A 1138 26.55 -25.52 -9.79
N PRO A 1139 27.55 -25.65 -10.69
CA PRO A 1139 27.43 -26.42 -11.93
C PRO A 1139 27.39 -27.94 -11.65
N ALA A 1140 26.51 -28.37 -10.75
CA ALA A 1140 26.35 -29.75 -10.33
C ALA A 1140 25.47 -30.53 -11.33
N GLU A 1141 25.78 -31.80 -11.56
CA GLU A 1141 24.89 -32.73 -12.27
C GLU A 1141 23.68 -33.11 -11.42
N LEU A 1142 23.85 -33.15 -10.09
CA LEU A 1142 22.81 -33.50 -9.15
C LEU A 1142 23.02 -32.80 -7.80
N ILE A 1143 21.95 -32.19 -7.29
CA ILE A 1143 21.85 -31.79 -5.88
C ILE A 1143 20.78 -32.62 -5.22
N VAL A 1144 21.08 -33.22 -4.07
CA VAL A 1144 20.11 -33.97 -3.26
C VAL A 1144 19.87 -33.24 -1.95
N LEU A 1145 18.60 -32.97 -1.66
CA LEU A 1145 18.10 -32.42 -0.41
C LEU A 1145 17.45 -33.58 0.37
N SER A 1146 18.22 -34.18 1.26
CA SER A 1146 17.80 -35.29 2.13
C SER A 1146 17.34 -34.71 3.49
N ALA A 1147 16.30 -35.31 4.09
CA ALA A 1147 15.65 -34.86 5.34
C ALA A 1147 14.86 -33.53 5.28
N CYS A 1148 14.29 -33.17 4.13
CA CYS A 1148 13.34 -32.05 4.02
C CYS A 1148 11.96 -32.39 4.63
N GLU A 1149 11.47 -31.54 5.54
CA GLU A 1149 10.10 -31.57 6.06
C GLU A 1149 9.18 -30.67 5.20
N SER A 1150 8.85 -31.06 3.97
CA SER A 1150 7.92 -30.26 3.15
C SER A 1150 6.46 -30.61 3.42
N GLY A 1151 5.72 -29.73 4.11
CA GLY A 1151 4.25 -29.75 4.07
C GLY A 1151 3.54 -30.21 5.35
N ARG A 1152 3.72 -29.47 6.45
CA ARG A 1152 2.91 -29.60 7.68
C ARG A 1152 1.98 -28.40 7.95
N GLY A 1153 1.66 -27.58 6.95
CA GLY A 1153 0.71 -26.48 7.04
C GLY A 1153 -0.60 -26.76 6.29
N GLU A 1154 -1.73 -26.24 6.77
CA GLU A 1154 -3.06 -26.48 6.19
C GLU A 1154 -3.31 -25.70 4.86
N ASP A 1155 -2.44 -24.74 4.50
CA ASP A 1155 -2.58 -23.89 3.29
C ASP A 1155 -1.25 -23.77 2.49
N VAL A 1156 -0.78 -24.85 1.85
CA VAL A 1156 0.46 -24.78 1.05
C VAL A 1156 0.18 -25.06 -0.43
N GLN A 1157 0.27 -24.03 -1.28
CA GLN A 1157 0.13 -24.18 -2.74
C GLN A 1157 1.31 -24.90 -3.43
N GLY A 1158 2.18 -25.59 -2.68
CA GLY A 1158 3.35 -26.30 -3.21
C GLY A 1158 4.46 -25.41 -3.79
N GLU A 1159 4.24 -24.10 -3.92
CA GLU A 1159 5.16 -23.17 -4.58
C GLU A 1159 6.51 -23.07 -3.86
N GLY A 1160 6.57 -23.01 -2.53
CA GLY A 1160 7.85 -22.91 -1.79
C GLY A 1160 8.86 -24.03 -2.10
N LEU A 1161 8.39 -25.27 -2.26
CA LEU A 1161 9.21 -26.41 -2.67
C LEU A 1161 9.71 -26.27 -4.11
N VAL A 1162 8.80 -25.91 -5.02
CA VAL A 1162 9.12 -25.66 -6.44
C VAL A 1162 10.11 -24.50 -6.58
N GLY A 1163 9.99 -23.47 -5.73
CA GLY A 1163 10.90 -22.34 -5.65
C GLY A 1163 12.31 -22.77 -5.29
N LEU A 1164 12.46 -23.56 -4.23
CA LEU A 1164 13.75 -24.05 -3.75
C LEU A 1164 14.49 -24.88 -4.81
N THR A 1165 13.81 -25.84 -5.43
CA THR A 1165 14.40 -26.68 -6.48
C THR A 1165 14.74 -25.87 -7.74
N ARG A 1166 13.87 -24.93 -8.14
CA ARG A 1166 14.17 -23.97 -9.22
C ARG A 1166 15.38 -23.09 -8.89
N GLY A 1167 15.54 -22.65 -7.64
CA GLY A 1167 16.69 -21.87 -7.19
C GLY A 1167 18.00 -22.60 -7.42
N PHE A 1168 18.08 -23.88 -7.05
CA PHE A 1168 19.25 -24.71 -7.30
C PHE A 1168 19.50 -24.96 -8.80
N MET A 1169 18.44 -25.17 -9.59
CA MET A 1169 18.58 -25.28 -11.06
C MET A 1169 19.13 -23.99 -11.68
N TYR A 1170 18.70 -22.83 -11.18
CA TYR A 1170 19.24 -21.54 -11.60
C TYR A 1170 20.69 -21.33 -11.14
N ALA A 1171 21.03 -21.81 -9.95
CA ALA A 1171 22.42 -21.82 -9.47
C ALA A 1171 23.35 -22.64 -10.38
N GLY A 1172 22.80 -23.49 -11.26
CA GLY A 1172 23.54 -24.24 -12.27
C GLY A 1172 23.36 -25.75 -12.18
N ALA A 1173 22.58 -26.24 -11.22
CA ALA A 1173 22.34 -27.67 -11.07
C ALA A 1173 21.48 -28.20 -12.22
N ALA A 1174 21.90 -29.29 -12.87
CA ALA A 1174 21.10 -29.92 -13.92
C ALA A 1174 19.81 -30.55 -13.37
N ARG A 1175 19.88 -31.06 -12.13
CA ARG A 1175 18.85 -31.87 -11.48
C ARG A 1175 18.86 -31.66 -9.97
N VAL A 1176 17.69 -31.73 -9.36
CA VAL A 1176 17.51 -31.65 -7.90
C VAL A 1176 16.62 -32.80 -7.44
N THR A 1177 17.07 -33.59 -6.47
CA THR A 1177 16.26 -34.58 -5.77
C THR A 1177 15.89 -34.04 -4.41
N VAL A 1178 14.61 -34.11 -4.04
CA VAL A 1178 14.11 -33.58 -2.76
C VAL A 1178 13.15 -34.56 -2.11
N SER A 1179 13.21 -34.69 -0.78
CA SER A 1179 12.23 -35.45 0.00
C SER A 1179 10.98 -34.61 0.29
N LEU A 1180 9.81 -35.18 -0.01
CA LEU A 1180 8.49 -34.59 0.26
C LEU A 1180 8.10 -34.64 1.75
N TRP A 1181 8.70 -35.53 2.53
CA TRP A 1181 8.52 -35.61 3.97
C TRP A 1181 9.75 -36.26 4.61
N ASN A 1182 9.87 -36.16 5.93
CA ASN A 1182 10.90 -36.84 6.67
C ASN A 1182 10.61 -38.36 6.70
N ALA A 1183 11.36 -39.13 5.91
CA ALA A 1183 11.32 -40.58 5.92
C ALA A 1183 12.33 -41.11 6.94
N LYS A 1184 11.90 -42.04 7.82
CA LYS A 1184 12.70 -42.57 8.93
C LYS A 1184 14.16 -42.89 8.51
N ASP A 1185 15.12 -42.47 9.33
CA ASP A 1185 16.56 -42.49 9.05
C ASP A 1185 17.09 -43.80 8.44
N GLN A 1186 16.68 -44.98 8.93
CA GLN A 1186 17.19 -46.26 8.41
C GLN A 1186 16.71 -46.56 6.98
N SER A 1187 15.43 -46.33 6.65
CA SER A 1187 14.92 -46.58 5.29
C SER A 1187 15.48 -45.58 4.28
N THR A 1188 15.69 -44.34 4.71
CA THR A 1188 16.28 -43.28 3.89
C THR A 1188 17.73 -43.60 3.56
N LYS A 1189 18.53 -44.00 4.56
CA LYS A 1189 19.91 -44.45 4.38
C LYS A 1189 20.01 -45.58 3.35
N GLU A 1190 19.19 -46.63 3.50
CA GLU A 1190 19.17 -47.78 2.59
C GLU A 1190 18.79 -47.39 1.15
N LEU A 1191 17.77 -46.55 0.98
CA LEU A 1191 17.34 -46.04 -0.32
C LEU A 1191 18.45 -45.21 -0.97
N MET A 1192 19.08 -44.31 -0.22
CA MET A 1192 20.08 -43.37 -0.71
C MET A 1192 21.40 -44.07 -1.05
N ILE A 1193 21.84 -45.05 -0.26
CA ILE A 1193 22.99 -45.90 -0.60
C ILE A 1193 22.70 -46.65 -1.91
N ALA A 1194 21.52 -47.27 -2.05
CA ALA A 1194 21.15 -47.97 -3.28
C ALA A 1194 21.13 -47.03 -4.49
N PHE A 1195 20.59 -45.82 -4.32
CA PHE A 1195 20.55 -44.77 -5.34
C PHE A 1195 21.95 -44.35 -5.80
N TYR A 1196 22.84 -43.97 -4.87
CA TYR A 1196 24.20 -43.55 -5.22
C TYR A 1196 25.04 -44.69 -5.76
N LYS A 1197 24.84 -45.94 -5.29
CA LYS A 1197 25.53 -47.11 -5.84
C LYS A 1197 25.20 -47.31 -7.32
N GLN A 1198 23.93 -47.20 -7.68
CA GLN A 1198 23.51 -47.28 -9.08
C GLN A 1198 24.06 -46.14 -9.95
N MET A 1199 24.19 -44.94 -9.37
CA MET A 1199 24.72 -43.78 -10.09
C MET A 1199 26.25 -43.84 -10.25
N LEU A 1200 26.99 -44.11 -9.18
CA LEU A 1200 28.45 -44.00 -9.14
C LEU A 1200 29.14 -45.27 -9.65
N GLU A 1201 28.65 -46.46 -9.31
CA GLU A 1201 29.25 -47.73 -9.76
C GLU A 1201 28.65 -48.22 -11.08
N GLN A 1202 27.32 -48.21 -11.19
CA GLN A 1202 26.59 -48.75 -12.35
C GLN A 1202 26.35 -47.70 -13.45
N LYS A 1203 26.77 -46.45 -13.22
CA LYS A 1203 26.68 -45.33 -14.18
C LYS A 1203 25.27 -45.08 -14.73
N LYS A 1204 24.22 -45.43 -13.96
CA LYS A 1204 22.85 -45.09 -14.32
C LYS A 1204 22.63 -43.58 -14.22
N SER A 1205 21.72 -43.04 -15.03
CA SER A 1205 21.26 -41.66 -14.84
C SER A 1205 20.63 -41.50 -13.45
N PRO A 1206 20.65 -40.29 -12.85
CA PRO A 1206 20.03 -40.07 -11.55
C PRO A 1206 18.56 -40.53 -11.51
N ALA A 1207 17.77 -40.25 -12.54
CA ALA A 1207 16.36 -40.64 -12.56
C ALA A 1207 16.16 -42.17 -12.59
N ALA A 1208 16.95 -42.88 -13.42
CA ALA A 1208 16.93 -44.34 -13.48
C ALA A 1208 17.46 -44.99 -12.19
N ALA A 1209 18.46 -44.37 -11.56
CA ALA A 1209 19.02 -44.84 -10.29
C ALA A 1209 18.02 -44.68 -9.14
N LEU A 1210 17.31 -43.56 -9.05
CA LEU A 1210 16.29 -43.33 -8.02
C LEU A 1210 15.10 -44.29 -8.22
N ASN A 1211 14.63 -44.44 -9.46
CA ASN A 1211 13.59 -45.40 -9.80
C ASN A 1211 13.97 -46.82 -9.39
N PHE A 1212 15.20 -47.25 -9.70
CA PHE A 1212 15.70 -48.56 -9.29
C PHE A 1212 15.70 -48.73 -7.78
N ALA A 1213 16.22 -47.75 -7.04
CA ALA A 1213 16.28 -47.79 -5.58
C ALA A 1213 14.87 -47.90 -4.96
N GLN A 1214 13.91 -47.10 -5.44
CA GLN A 1214 12.51 -47.14 -4.98
C GLN A 1214 11.85 -48.49 -5.27
N ARG A 1215 12.06 -49.03 -6.48
CA ARG A 1215 11.54 -50.34 -6.87
C ARG A 1215 12.15 -51.47 -6.03
N GLN A 1216 13.44 -51.41 -5.72
CA GLN A 1216 14.10 -52.38 -4.83
C GLN A 1216 13.50 -52.37 -3.43
N MET A 1217 13.20 -51.18 -2.87
CA MET A 1217 12.55 -51.07 -1.57
C MET A 1217 11.15 -51.71 -1.57
N TRP A 1218 10.38 -51.56 -2.65
CA TRP A 1218 9.07 -52.18 -2.79
C TRP A 1218 9.14 -53.71 -3.01
N LEU A 1219 10.16 -54.21 -3.71
CA LEU A 1219 10.33 -55.63 -4.03
C LEU A 1219 11.06 -56.46 -2.96
N ARG A 1220 11.63 -55.85 -1.91
CA ARG A 1220 12.37 -56.59 -0.86
C ARG A 1220 11.47 -57.64 -0.20
N LYS A 1221 11.95 -58.90 -0.17
CA LYS A 1221 11.28 -60.07 0.42
C LYS A 1221 12.11 -60.72 1.54
N ASP A 1222 13.30 -60.19 1.80
CA ASP A 1222 14.37 -60.78 2.60
C ASP A 1222 14.39 -60.33 4.07
N LEU A 1223 13.53 -59.38 4.46
CA LEU A 1223 13.35 -58.95 5.85
C LEU A 1223 12.08 -59.57 6.47
N PRO A 1224 12.12 -60.03 7.74
CA PRO A 1224 10.97 -60.66 8.42
C PRO A 1224 9.72 -59.77 8.54
N ASP A 1225 9.91 -58.45 8.48
CA ASP A 1225 8.83 -57.46 8.49
C ASP A 1225 8.64 -56.88 7.08
N THR A 1226 7.46 -57.07 6.51
CA THR A 1226 6.98 -56.40 5.27
C THR A 1226 6.89 -54.87 5.39
N ALA A 1227 7.45 -54.28 6.44
CA ALA A 1227 7.36 -52.88 6.81
C ALA A 1227 7.81 -51.94 5.68
N TRP A 1228 8.88 -52.26 4.93
CA TRP A 1228 9.43 -51.34 3.92
C TRP A 1228 8.66 -51.34 2.58
N LYS A 1229 7.68 -52.25 2.39
CA LYS A 1229 6.79 -52.24 1.22
C LYS A 1229 5.92 -50.97 1.17
N HIS A 1230 5.62 -50.38 2.34
CA HIS A 1230 4.77 -49.19 2.45
C HIS A 1230 5.42 -47.95 1.80
N PRO A 1231 4.69 -47.19 0.95
CA PRO A 1231 5.23 -46.02 0.24
C PRO A 1231 5.88 -44.94 1.10
N ARG A 1232 5.54 -44.83 2.39
CA ARG A 1232 6.14 -43.83 3.29
C ARG A 1232 7.66 -43.94 3.42
N TYR A 1233 8.22 -45.12 3.14
CA TYR A 1233 9.65 -45.42 3.30
C TYR A 1233 10.49 -45.15 2.05
N TRP A 1234 9.88 -45.09 0.86
CA TRP A 1234 10.62 -44.98 -0.40
C TRP A 1234 10.08 -43.92 -1.35
N ALA A 1235 8.80 -43.53 -1.22
CA ALA A 1235 8.15 -42.59 -2.12
C ALA A 1235 8.38 -41.12 -1.74
N ALA A 1236 9.09 -40.85 -0.64
CA ALA A 1236 9.37 -39.49 -0.19
C ALA A 1236 10.22 -38.72 -1.20
N PHE A 1237 11.17 -39.36 -1.88
CA PHE A 1237 12.10 -38.69 -2.77
C PHE A 1237 11.53 -38.53 -4.17
N THR A 1238 11.57 -37.30 -4.69
CA THR A 1238 11.20 -36.97 -6.06
C THR A 1238 12.34 -36.27 -6.78
N MET A 1239 12.46 -36.51 -8.09
CA MET A 1239 13.46 -35.86 -8.93
C MET A 1239 12.84 -34.71 -9.71
N GLN A 1240 13.56 -33.60 -9.79
CA GLN A 1240 13.20 -32.44 -10.60
C GLN A 1240 14.35 -32.03 -11.53
N GLY A 1241 14.02 -31.59 -12.74
CA GLY A 1241 14.99 -31.01 -13.69
C GLY A 1241 15.23 -31.86 -14.94
N GLU A 1242 16.44 -31.77 -15.51
CA GLU A 1242 16.79 -32.45 -16.75
C GLU A 1242 16.65 -33.98 -16.62
N TRP A 1243 16.15 -34.67 -17.64
CA TRP A 1243 16.06 -36.14 -17.65
C TRP A 1243 16.77 -36.78 -18.83
N ARG A 1244 17.04 -36.01 -19.88
CA ARG A 1244 17.75 -36.48 -21.08
C ARG A 1244 19.25 -36.67 -20.86
#